data_AF-A0A966LHY2-F1
#
_entry.id   AF-A0A966LHY2-F1
#
_cell.length_a   1.000
_cell.length_b   1.000
_cell.length_c   1.000
_cell.angle_alpha   90.00
_cell.angle_beta   90.00
_cell.angle_gamma   90.00
#
_symmetry.space_group_name_H-M   'P 1'
#
loop_
_entity.id
_entity.type
_entity.pdbx_description
1 polymer ?
#
loop_
_entity_poly.entity_id
_entity_poly.type
_entity_poly.pdbx_seq_one_letter_code
_entity_poly.pdbx_strand_id
1 'polypeptide(L)'
;MATIDGTGGNDTIFSWSDGDTFYLYSGDDSLSAGGGNDTVYASDGNDTVFGDYGNDELHGEAGNDSLRGNVGNDTIFGGGGDDTVRAGSDNDTVHGGDGNDSLHGESGNDTVYGDAGNDSVLGGTGKDILFGGTDSDTLYGHENDDTLYGDAGGDTLFGGSGYDRLFGGDGNDVLVDDSDVYGDAFGGAGDDTITQGAFGDDWAYGGSGNDTIDTGAGSDLAYGGTGDDRLIGNDGDDVLHGDDGADSITGDAGADVLYGGLGNDRIDGGSGSDVIYGDTISLDPMFFGSTTGEAVSNSFVNSTAYAVDVYFIDSSGTPLLLMTVPANTTVNYASNIGHNYYVTAAGSPTPLSVYSVDEAGAYTFSSMADDSLTGGSGDDTIHGETGNDVISGGDGTDTIYGGDGNDTLHGDGGNDTVFGGDGDDVIGGFGAEGAGNDVLYGGAGNDTIIGGGEDDILYGGDGNDVLSGGIGADTLYGEAGADLFLITDDHQSDVIFGGEAGLDNDFIAFANYLGTLGYVVTFTGNEAGSYSYAGIGATGTFVEIEGLYGSDYADIVDMAASNSAQTVYGNAGDDTVIGGGGDDVIGGGSGNDLLDGGSGNDSLYGSSGNDMIEGDSGDDVLYGGTGSDTIGGGTGDDHLFGGEGDDIVDGDAGNDVIYSDAGNDLLIGGDDRDTFSFGDNFGTDTVFGGDGGDNVDTLAFQDSTSGVTTTFDGSGSGTATTNTGTVTFSRIEVFEGSAQADTFDATNATQGVTYIDSGGADVLQGSAFDDSFQGGANADNQSVDGQGGNDVIITGAGNDTLRGGAGDDTLTSGAGNDSIALDQGGGADVVTDFDMADTDGDGFTNDQIDVSALVNGTGGPVTARDVVVSDDGSGNALLTFPGGETLLLQGVAPSQLNTAAKLYSAGIPCLTAGTMVLTPTGEVPVEVLRPGDLVVTRDNGPQPLVWTGERRIDPATLAAHPALAPVRIGRGFAGCERGALVSPQHAVLLRRSAGATGRGGDEVLVRATHLARLRGGQVRLAHNVRDLRYVHLMFESHQIIYGNGLPSESFYPGPWGLALLDPAAQLSVARLLPDLARLGAAVAYGPPVRQVLAFSQLPPSLAELSAGVGFGPGNRTLGSRIKFGLRPKGRQSARTSAL
;
A
#
# COMPACT_ATOMS: atom_id res chain seq x y z
N MET A 1 -9.55 -8.70 -48.40
CA MET A 1 -9.81 -9.04 -46.98
C MET A 1 -10.46 -10.41 -46.87
N ALA A 2 -9.64 -11.42 -47.10
CA ALA A 2 -9.79 -12.78 -46.62
C ALA A 2 -8.59 -13.06 -45.71
N THR A 3 -8.83 -13.76 -44.61
CA THR A 3 -7.74 -14.38 -43.83
C THR A 3 -7.40 -15.71 -44.49
N ILE A 4 -6.10 -15.96 -44.73
CA ILE A 4 -5.59 -17.12 -45.45
C ILE A 4 -4.54 -17.84 -44.60
N ASP A 5 -4.97 -18.95 -44.00
CA ASP A 5 -4.10 -19.85 -43.24
C ASP A 5 -3.30 -20.80 -44.16
N GLY A 6 -2.00 -20.87 -43.93
CA GLY A 6 -1.08 -21.91 -44.41
C GLY A 6 -1.17 -23.20 -43.61
N THR A 7 -0.08 -23.96 -43.58
CA THR A 7 0.06 -25.20 -42.81
C THR A 7 1.48 -25.30 -42.26
N GLY A 8 1.71 -26.10 -41.22
CA GLY A 8 3.05 -26.33 -40.67
C GLY A 8 3.99 -27.15 -41.58
N GLY A 9 4.28 -26.63 -42.79
CA GLY A 9 5.41 -27.01 -43.63
C GLY A 9 5.24 -26.67 -45.12
N ASN A 10 6.17 -25.89 -45.67
CA ASN A 10 6.44 -25.63 -47.10
C ASN A 10 5.19 -25.42 -47.97
N ASP A 11 4.51 -24.30 -47.76
CA ASP A 11 3.36 -23.87 -48.55
C ASP A 11 3.74 -22.95 -49.73
N THR A 12 2.78 -22.71 -50.63
CA THR A 12 2.96 -21.76 -51.75
C THR A 12 1.63 -21.11 -52.11
N ILE A 13 1.52 -19.81 -51.87
CA ILE A 13 0.26 -19.05 -51.91
C ILE A 13 0.36 -17.89 -52.91
N PHE A 14 -0.76 -17.57 -53.56
CA PHE A 14 -0.91 -16.44 -54.47
C PHE A 14 -2.31 -15.83 -54.31
N SER A 15 -2.45 -14.59 -53.84
CA SER A 15 -3.72 -13.84 -53.92
C SER A 15 -3.74 -12.90 -55.15
N TRP A 16 -4.55 -11.85 -55.17
CA TRP A 16 -4.85 -11.10 -56.41
C TRP A 16 -4.97 -9.58 -56.34
N SER A 17 -5.97 -9.01 -55.66
CA SER A 17 -6.28 -7.57 -55.76
C SER A 17 -7.25 -7.04 -54.69
N ASP A 18 -7.35 -7.72 -53.55
CA ASP A 18 -8.16 -7.33 -52.40
C ASP A 18 -7.22 -7.46 -51.19
N GLY A 19 -6.97 -6.39 -50.41
CA GLY A 19 -6.01 -6.45 -49.28
C GLY A 19 -6.39 -7.49 -48.21
N ASP A 20 -5.60 -8.55 -48.06
CA ASP A 20 -5.82 -9.81 -47.37
C ASP A 20 -4.87 -9.97 -46.16
N THR A 21 -5.06 -11.01 -45.33
CA THR A 21 -4.17 -11.31 -44.18
C THR A 21 -3.71 -12.75 -44.26
N PHE A 22 -2.42 -13.01 -44.13
CA PHE A 22 -1.80 -14.32 -44.29
C PHE A 22 -1.09 -14.77 -43.01
N TYR A 23 -1.30 -16.03 -42.62
CA TYR A 23 -0.56 -16.69 -41.54
C TYR A 23 -0.02 -18.01 -42.08
N LEU A 24 1.29 -18.10 -42.35
CA LEU A 24 1.86 -19.24 -43.04
C LEU A 24 2.16 -20.43 -42.10
N TYR A 25 2.56 -20.14 -40.86
CA TYR A 25 3.04 -21.09 -39.85
C TYR A 25 4.35 -21.80 -40.28
N SER A 26 4.96 -22.57 -39.39
CA SER A 26 6.32 -23.12 -39.59
C SER A 26 6.56 -23.82 -40.94
N GLY A 27 7.54 -23.38 -41.74
CA GLY A 27 7.77 -23.89 -43.11
C GLY A 27 9.08 -23.45 -43.76
N ASP A 28 9.26 -23.71 -45.06
CA ASP A 28 10.07 -22.82 -45.91
C ASP A 28 9.12 -22.44 -47.05
N ASP A 29 8.47 -21.29 -46.90
CA ASP A 29 7.21 -20.96 -47.56
C ASP A 29 7.39 -19.88 -48.64
N SER A 30 6.37 -19.71 -49.50
CA SER A 30 6.44 -18.70 -50.55
C SER A 30 5.08 -18.09 -50.87
N LEU A 31 4.99 -16.76 -50.74
CA LEU A 31 3.77 -15.99 -50.90
C LEU A 31 3.97 -14.85 -51.91
N SER A 32 2.94 -14.58 -52.70
CA SER A 32 2.73 -13.29 -53.36
C SER A 32 1.31 -12.85 -53.03
N ALA A 33 1.20 -11.73 -52.32
CA ALA A 33 -0.04 -11.22 -51.77
C ALA A 33 -0.89 -10.57 -52.88
N GLY A 34 -0.27 -9.74 -53.71
CA GLY A 34 -0.71 -9.45 -55.07
C GLY A 34 -1.38 -8.08 -55.23
N GLY A 35 -1.97 -7.53 -54.17
CA GLY A 35 -2.24 -6.10 -54.08
C GLY A 35 -3.61 -5.68 -53.55
N GLY A 36 -3.70 -4.38 -53.25
CA GLY A 36 -4.40 -3.92 -52.05
C GLY A 36 -3.49 -4.13 -50.83
N ASN A 37 -3.72 -3.38 -49.76
CA ASN A 37 -2.90 -3.44 -48.54
C ASN A 37 -3.02 -4.83 -47.88
N ASP A 38 -1.97 -5.62 -47.96
CA ASP A 38 -1.88 -7.01 -47.51
C ASP A 38 -1.01 -7.11 -46.23
N THR A 39 -1.43 -7.87 -45.21
CA THR A 39 -0.61 -8.18 -44.02
C THR A 39 -0.15 -9.65 -44.04
N VAL A 40 1.13 -9.93 -43.81
CA VAL A 40 1.72 -11.27 -43.88
C VAL A 40 2.52 -11.59 -42.62
N TYR A 41 2.21 -12.73 -42.00
CA TYR A 41 3.06 -13.37 -40.99
C TYR A 41 3.59 -14.70 -41.55
N ALA A 42 4.91 -14.77 -41.77
CA ALA A 42 5.55 -15.95 -42.36
C ALA A 42 5.84 -17.04 -41.28
N SER A 43 6.29 -16.63 -40.08
CA SER A 43 6.60 -17.52 -38.93
C SER A 43 7.87 -18.35 -39.13
N ASP A 44 8.26 -19.18 -38.14
CA ASP A 44 9.47 -20.05 -38.17
C ASP A 44 9.80 -20.65 -39.57
N GLY A 45 10.80 -20.12 -40.28
CA GLY A 45 11.04 -20.55 -41.65
C GLY A 45 12.32 -20.12 -42.37
N ASN A 46 12.21 -20.08 -43.70
CA ASN A 46 13.25 -19.69 -44.65
C ASN A 46 12.53 -19.21 -45.92
N ASP A 47 11.81 -18.11 -45.75
CA ASP A 47 10.61 -17.82 -46.49
C ASP A 47 10.84 -16.84 -47.64
N THR A 48 9.86 -16.68 -48.51
CA THR A 48 9.95 -15.76 -49.65
C THR A 48 8.61 -15.10 -49.93
N VAL A 49 8.49 -13.84 -49.49
CA VAL A 49 7.25 -13.06 -49.48
C VAL A 49 7.35 -11.88 -50.45
N PHE A 50 6.28 -11.65 -51.20
CA PHE A 50 6.09 -10.46 -52.02
C PHE A 50 4.75 -9.79 -51.69
N GLY A 51 4.74 -8.50 -51.35
CA GLY A 51 3.51 -7.68 -51.21
C GLY A 51 2.83 -7.44 -52.57
N ASP A 52 3.62 -6.97 -53.53
CA ASP A 52 3.34 -6.65 -54.95
C ASP A 52 2.76 -5.25 -55.23
N TYR A 53 1.64 -4.84 -54.64
CA TYR A 53 0.95 -3.56 -54.97
C TYR A 53 -0.03 -3.11 -53.87
N GLY A 54 0.46 -2.47 -52.83
CA GLY A 54 -0.35 -1.98 -51.71
C GLY A 54 0.52 -1.13 -50.80
N ASN A 55 -0.03 -0.76 -49.64
CA ASN A 55 0.84 -0.47 -48.51
C ASN A 55 0.77 -1.74 -47.68
N ASP A 56 1.77 -2.60 -47.83
CA ASP A 56 1.78 -3.98 -47.38
C ASP A 56 2.65 -4.13 -46.13
N GLU A 57 2.24 -4.99 -45.21
CA GLU A 57 2.88 -5.22 -43.92
C GLU A 57 3.43 -6.65 -43.88
N LEU A 58 4.75 -6.82 -43.91
CA LEU A 58 5.40 -8.13 -44.12
C LEU A 58 6.30 -8.50 -42.94
N HIS A 59 5.97 -9.58 -42.22
CA HIS A 59 6.75 -10.14 -41.12
C HIS A 59 7.35 -11.49 -41.53
N GLY A 60 8.68 -11.62 -41.53
CA GLY A 60 9.38 -12.90 -41.71
C GLY A 60 9.32 -13.76 -40.45
N GLU A 61 9.69 -13.15 -39.32
CA GLU A 61 9.91 -13.80 -38.02
C GLU A 61 11.17 -14.67 -38.01
N ALA A 62 11.16 -15.85 -37.38
CA ALA A 62 12.39 -16.60 -37.12
C ALA A 62 12.89 -17.41 -38.33
N GLY A 63 13.81 -16.86 -39.13
CA GLY A 63 14.34 -17.53 -40.31
C GLY A 63 15.58 -16.92 -40.96
N ASN A 64 15.83 -17.30 -42.21
CA ASN A 64 16.64 -16.50 -43.13
C ASN A 64 15.77 -16.30 -44.37
N ASP A 65 15.12 -15.15 -44.45
CA ASP A 65 13.94 -14.89 -45.24
C ASP A 65 14.25 -13.91 -46.38
N SER A 66 13.33 -13.84 -47.35
CA SER A 66 13.45 -12.95 -48.48
C SER A 66 12.15 -12.20 -48.72
N LEU A 67 12.08 -10.99 -48.17
CA LEU A 67 10.89 -10.15 -48.13
C LEU A 67 10.98 -9.05 -49.20
N ARG A 68 9.85 -8.71 -49.83
CA ARG A 68 9.81 -7.64 -50.83
C ARG A 68 8.44 -6.96 -50.94
N GLY A 69 8.36 -5.68 -50.58
CA GLY A 69 7.13 -4.87 -50.67
C GLY A 69 6.69 -4.64 -52.12
N ASN A 70 7.56 -3.98 -52.89
CA ASN A 70 7.55 -3.63 -54.31
C ASN A 70 6.95 -2.25 -54.68
N VAL A 71 5.70 -1.92 -54.32
CA VAL A 71 5.01 -0.71 -54.81
C VAL A 71 3.91 -0.23 -53.87
N GLY A 72 4.18 0.91 -53.25
CA GLY A 72 3.39 1.63 -52.25
C GLY A 72 4.25 1.85 -51.01
N ASN A 73 3.67 2.33 -49.91
CA ASN A 73 4.44 2.55 -48.68
C ASN A 73 4.33 1.28 -47.82
N ASP A 74 5.33 0.41 -47.90
CA ASP A 74 5.36 -0.91 -47.30
C ASP A 74 6.08 -0.87 -45.92
N THR A 75 5.65 -1.71 -44.98
CA THR A 75 6.31 -1.90 -43.68
C THR A 75 6.81 -3.35 -43.59
N ILE A 76 8.11 -3.55 -43.40
CA ILE A 76 8.73 -4.89 -43.49
C ILE A 76 9.60 -5.16 -42.27
N PHE A 77 9.36 -6.29 -41.61
CA PHE A 77 10.15 -6.81 -40.51
C PHE A 77 10.78 -8.13 -40.95
N GLY A 78 12.12 -8.22 -40.94
CA GLY A 78 12.86 -9.47 -41.15
C GLY A 78 12.52 -10.46 -40.04
N GLY A 79 13.11 -10.26 -38.87
CA GLY A 79 12.74 -10.93 -37.62
C GLY A 79 13.94 -11.53 -36.91
N GLY A 80 14.32 -12.76 -37.26
CA GLY A 80 15.31 -13.52 -36.50
C GLY A 80 16.14 -14.51 -37.30
N GLY A 81 17.14 -13.98 -38.00
CA GLY A 81 18.29 -14.63 -38.63
C GLY A 81 18.79 -13.81 -39.82
N ASP A 82 19.77 -14.30 -40.59
CA ASP A 82 20.40 -13.46 -41.65
C ASP A 82 19.46 -13.26 -42.87
N ASP A 83 18.75 -12.14 -42.94
CA ASP A 83 17.64 -11.86 -43.85
C ASP A 83 18.01 -11.07 -45.12
N THR A 84 17.08 -10.96 -46.06
CA THR A 84 17.26 -10.17 -47.29
C THR A 84 15.98 -9.45 -47.70
N VAL A 85 15.89 -8.17 -47.35
CA VAL A 85 14.75 -7.30 -47.60
C VAL A 85 15.00 -6.40 -48.81
N ARG A 86 13.92 -6.11 -49.56
CA ARG A 86 13.87 -5.04 -50.57
C ARG A 86 12.54 -4.32 -50.43
N ALA A 87 12.55 -3.06 -50.03
CA ALA A 87 11.34 -2.30 -49.77
C ALA A 87 10.58 -2.08 -51.10
N GLY A 88 11.08 -1.20 -51.97
CA GLY A 88 10.66 -1.16 -53.37
C GLY A 88 10.55 0.23 -53.99
N SER A 89 9.38 0.85 -53.84
CA SER A 89 9.11 2.15 -54.45
C SER A 89 7.87 2.83 -53.89
N ASP A 90 7.96 4.15 -53.74
CA ASP A 90 7.22 4.95 -52.76
C ASP A 90 7.88 4.77 -51.35
N ASN A 91 7.41 5.44 -50.29
CA ASN A 91 8.20 5.59 -49.05
C ASN A 91 8.01 4.41 -48.09
N ASP A 92 9.04 3.61 -47.87
CA ASP A 92 8.95 2.36 -47.13
C ASP A 92 9.60 2.42 -45.73
N THR A 93 9.21 1.50 -44.84
CA THR A 93 9.83 1.29 -43.51
C THR A 93 10.30 -0.15 -43.38
N VAL A 94 11.55 -0.38 -43.00
CA VAL A 94 12.18 -1.71 -42.94
C VAL A 94 12.94 -1.90 -41.64
N HIS A 95 12.73 -3.03 -40.98
CA HIS A 95 13.49 -3.53 -39.83
C HIS A 95 14.15 -4.87 -40.19
N GLY A 96 15.41 -5.07 -39.81
CA GLY A 96 16.15 -6.33 -39.96
C GLY A 96 15.77 -7.32 -38.86
N GLY A 97 16.03 -6.95 -37.61
CA GLY A 97 15.83 -7.76 -36.41
C GLY A 97 17.12 -8.42 -35.90
N ASP A 98 17.02 -9.62 -35.31
CA ASP A 98 18.19 -10.40 -34.84
C ASP A 98 18.92 -11.03 -36.05
N GLY A 99 19.98 -10.40 -36.60
CA GLY A 99 20.40 -10.65 -37.99
C GLY A 99 21.89 -10.62 -38.34
N ASN A 100 22.15 -10.67 -39.66
CA ASN A 100 23.34 -10.18 -40.38
C ASN A 100 22.86 -9.83 -41.80
N ASP A 101 22.07 -8.77 -41.88
CA ASP A 101 20.99 -8.65 -42.85
C ASP A 101 21.38 -7.85 -44.09
N SER A 102 20.58 -7.99 -45.14
CA SER A 102 20.78 -7.24 -46.38
C SER A 102 19.51 -6.49 -46.73
N LEU A 103 19.47 -5.23 -46.32
CA LEU A 103 18.31 -4.34 -46.39
C LEU A 103 18.51 -3.32 -47.52
N HIS A 104 17.42 -2.93 -48.19
CA HIS A 104 17.48 -2.00 -49.32
C HIS A 104 16.13 -1.30 -49.54
N GLY A 105 16.06 0.02 -49.33
CA GLY A 105 14.87 0.84 -49.63
C GLY A 105 14.46 0.80 -51.11
N GLU A 106 15.46 0.81 -52.00
CA GLU A 106 15.32 0.89 -53.46
C GLU A 106 14.90 2.26 -54.00
N SER A 107 13.70 2.80 -53.72
CA SER A 107 13.27 4.09 -54.30
C SER A 107 12.04 4.77 -53.64
N GLY A 108 12.19 5.26 -52.43
CA GLY A 108 11.27 6.16 -51.76
C GLY A 108 12.01 7.31 -51.08
N ASN A 109 11.41 7.92 -50.07
CA ASN A 109 12.19 8.40 -48.93
C ASN A 109 12.00 7.31 -47.87
N ASP A 110 13.00 6.44 -47.73
CA ASP A 110 12.88 5.17 -47.03
C ASP A 110 13.48 5.26 -45.61
N THR A 111 12.91 4.54 -44.65
CA THR A 111 13.46 4.41 -43.29
C THR A 111 13.85 2.97 -43.04
N VAL A 112 15.13 2.71 -42.73
CA VAL A 112 15.68 1.35 -42.65
C VAL A 112 16.53 1.16 -41.41
N TYR A 113 16.13 0.23 -40.54
CA TYR A 113 16.84 -0.18 -39.32
C TYR A 113 17.51 -1.55 -39.56
N GLY A 114 18.81 -1.67 -39.25
CA GLY A 114 19.50 -2.96 -39.17
C GLY A 114 19.04 -3.78 -37.96
N ASP A 115 18.90 -3.11 -36.83
CA ASP A 115 18.55 -3.63 -35.51
C ASP A 115 19.72 -4.36 -34.80
N ALA A 116 19.82 -5.69 -34.82
CA ALA A 116 20.81 -6.41 -34.03
C ALA A 116 21.64 -7.38 -34.88
N GLY A 117 22.75 -6.89 -35.47
CA GLY A 117 23.46 -7.66 -36.47
C GLY A 117 24.83 -7.13 -36.91
N ASN A 118 25.25 -7.53 -38.09
CA ASN A 118 26.43 -6.96 -38.77
C ASN A 118 25.95 -6.75 -40.21
N ASP A 119 25.17 -5.69 -40.35
CA ASP A 119 24.14 -5.54 -41.36
C ASP A 119 24.63 -4.70 -42.54
N SER A 120 23.95 -4.86 -43.67
CA SER A 120 24.25 -4.17 -44.91
C SER A 120 23.01 -3.42 -45.36
N VAL A 121 22.95 -2.15 -44.98
CA VAL A 121 21.81 -1.26 -45.18
C VAL A 121 22.08 -0.32 -46.36
N LEU A 122 21.18 -0.30 -47.35
CA LEU A 122 21.19 0.68 -48.44
C LEU A 122 19.87 1.45 -48.44
N GLY A 123 19.92 2.78 -48.57
CA GLY A 123 18.75 3.60 -48.91
C GLY A 123 18.34 3.34 -50.36
N GLY A 124 18.90 4.13 -51.28
CA GLY A 124 18.79 3.88 -52.71
C GLY A 124 18.67 5.14 -53.54
N THR A 125 17.46 5.68 -53.65
CA THR A 125 17.22 6.95 -54.36
C THR A 125 16.08 7.73 -53.72
N GLY A 126 16.42 8.70 -52.88
CA GLY A 126 15.48 9.63 -52.29
C GLY A 126 16.13 10.43 -51.19
N LYS A 127 15.41 10.67 -50.10
CA LYS A 127 15.98 11.19 -48.85
C LYS A 127 15.75 10.13 -47.79
N ASP A 128 16.74 9.28 -47.60
CA ASP A 128 16.61 8.06 -46.83
C ASP A 128 17.19 8.25 -45.42
N ILE A 129 16.61 7.57 -44.43
CA ILE A 129 17.07 7.54 -43.04
C ILE A 129 17.46 6.10 -42.71
N LEU A 130 18.74 5.88 -42.38
CA LEU A 130 19.31 4.55 -42.17
C LEU A 130 19.89 4.44 -40.76
N PHE A 131 19.58 3.37 -40.05
CA PHE A 131 20.10 3.04 -38.71
C PHE A 131 20.84 1.70 -38.76
N GLY A 132 21.96 1.59 -38.06
CA GLY A 132 22.71 0.35 -37.87
C GLY A 132 22.06 -0.49 -36.78
N GLY A 133 21.93 0.12 -35.60
CA GLY A 133 21.42 -0.52 -34.38
C GLY A 133 22.55 -0.99 -33.48
N THR A 134 22.87 -2.28 -33.49
CA THR A 134 23.89 -2.86 -32.60
C THR A 134 24.80 -3.87 -33.31
N ASP A 135 26.07 -3.90 -32.86
CA ASP A 135 27.22 -4.69 -33.35
C ASP A 135 28.11 -3.99 -34.41
N SER A 136 28.13 -4.30 -35.72
CA SER A 136 29.09 -3.61 -36.64
C SER A 136 28.67 -3.66 -38.11
N ASP A 137 28.20 -2.52 -38.60
CA ASP A 137 27.34 -2.41 -39.76
C ASP A 137 27.98 -1.68 -40.95
N THR A 138 27.26 -1.67 -42.06
CA THR A 138 27.68 -0.96 -43.28
C THR A 138 26.47 -0.32 -43.95
N LEU A 139 26.39 1.01 -43.83
CA LEU A 139 25.30 1.85 -44.34
C LEU A 139 25.73 2.58 -45.62
N TYR A 140 24.80 2.74 -46.55
CA TYR A 140 25.02 3.50 -47.79
C TYR A 140 23.74 4.26 -48.21
N GLY A 141 23.75 5.59 -48.17
CA GLY A 141 22.61 6.45 -48.58
C GLY A 141 22.29 6.31 -50.07
N HIS A 142 23.27 6.70 -50.90
CA HIS A 142 23.35 6.64 -52.39
C HIS A 142 23.09 7.95 -53.16
N GLU A 143 21.84 8.34 -53.42
CA GLU A 143 21.48 9.49 -54.29
C GLU A 143 20.45 10.38 -53.58
N ASN A 144 20.72 11.71 -53.61
CA ASN A 144 20.11 12.80 -52.84
C ASN A 144 20.50 12.78 -51.35
N ASP A 145 19.87 13.65 -50.56
CA ASP A 145 20.36 14.08 -49.24
C ASP A 145 19.85 13.12 -48.14
N ASP A 146 20.74 12.23 -47.69
CA ASP A 146 20.45 11.09 -46.81
C ASP A 146 20.93 11.33 -45.36
N THR A 147 20.43 10.54 -44.40
CA THR A 147 20.82 10.60 -42.98
C THR A 147 21.11 9.20 -42.45
N LEU A 148 22.32 8.98 -41.93
CA LEU A 148 22.84 7.66 -41.55
C LEU A 148 23.31 7.68 -40.08
N TYR A 149 22.82 6.73 -39.28
CA TYR A 149 23.21 6.47 -37.89
C TYR A 149 23.87 5.08 -37.80
N GLY A 150 25.09 5.00 -37.26
CA GLY A 150 25.75 3.72 -36.96
C GLY A 150 25.27 3.11 -35.63
N ASP A 151 24.84 3.96 -34.71
CA ASP A 151 24.31 3.61 -33.39
C ASP A 151 25.37 2.97 -32.49
N ALA A 152 25.24 1.71 -32.04
CA ALA A 152 26.15 1.11 -31.06
C ALA A 152 27.03 0.01 -31.66
N GLY A 153 28.22 0.36 -32.16
CA GLY A 153 29.03 -0.59 -32.92
C GLY A 153 30.51 -0.31 -33.19
N GLY A 154 30.81 -0.06 -34.47
CA GLY A 154 32.13 -0.16 -35.09
C GLY A 154 32.04 -0.03 -36.60
N ASP A 155 31.37 1.02 -37.05
CA ASP A 155 30.52 1.03 -38.23
C ASP A 155 31.21 1.63 -39.46
N THR A 156 30.57 1.49 -40.62
CA THR A 156 31.08 2.08 -41.86
C THR A 156 29.94 2.72 -42.66
N LEU A 157 29.89 4.04 -42.60
CA LEU A 157 28.85 4.87 -43.21
C LEU A 157 29.38 5.51 -44.51
N PHE A 158 28.58 5.43 -45.56
CA PHE A 158 28.83 6.12 -46.84
C PHE A 158 27.61 6.98 -47.21
N GLY A 159 27.74 8.30 -47.21
CA GLY A 159 26.65 9.20 -47.62
C GLY A 159 26.26 8.95 -49.08
N GLY A 160 27.17 9.28 -49.99
CA GLY A 160 27.00 9.01 -51.41
C GLY A 160 26.98 10.30 -52.23
N SER A 161 25.80 10.80 -52.53
CA SER A 161 25.65 11.95 -53.43
C SER A 161 24.43 12.80 -53.13
N GLY A 162 24.49 13.50 -52.01
CA GLY A 162 23.56 14.55 -51.63
C GLY A 162 24.20 15.67 -50.82
N TYR A 163 23.40 16.21 -49.90
CA TYR A 163 23.86 16.77 -48.64
C TYR A 163 23.66 15.70 -47.57
N ASP A 164 24.70 14.93 -47.26
CA ASP A 164 24.55 13.73 -46.45
C ASP A 164 24.97 14.00 -45.00
N ARG A 165 24.21 13.46 -44.04
CA ARG A 165 24.53 13.51 -42.60
C ARG A 165 24.89 12.12 -42.09
N LEU A 166 26.05 11.99 -41.45
CA LEU A 166 26.58 10.73 -40.96
C LEU A 166 26.86 10.84 -39.46
N PHE A 167 26.35 9.90 -38.66
CA PHE A 167 26.57 9.79 -37.22
C PHE A 167 27.10 8.39 -36.92
N GLY A 168 28.30 8.26 -36.34
CA GLY A 168 28.88 6.97 -35.96
C GLY A 168 28.15 6.38 -34.76
N GLY A 169 28.22 7.08 -33.63
CA GLY A 169 27.57 6.70 -32.37
C GLY A 169 28.60 6.16 -31.38
N ASP A 170 28.29 5.04 -30.73
CA ASP A 170 29.10 4.43 -29.67
C ASP A 170 30.01 3.34 -30.30
N GLY A 171 31.23 3.70 -30.74
CA GLY A 171 31.92 2.83 -31.70
C GLY A 171 33.43 3.01 -31.93
N ASN A 172 33.84 2.76 -33.16
CA ASN A 172 35.21 2.85 -33.66
C ASN A 172 35.15 3.03 -35.19
N ASP A 173 34.57 4.14 -35.61
CA ASP A 173 33.73 4.19 -36.81
C ASP A 173 34.46 4.78 -38.02
N VAL A 174 33.89 4.52 -39.20
CA VAL A 174 34.44 4.96 -40.49
C VAL A 174 33.38 5.68 -41.29
N LEU A 175 33.34 7.00 -41.14
CA LEU A 175 32.43 7.89 -41.83
C LEU A 175 33.10 8.41 -43.10
N VAL A 176 32.46 8.20 -44.25
CA VAL A 176 32.95 8.67 -45.55
C VAL A 176 31.84 9.39 -46.29
N ASP A 177 31.91 10.72 -46.31
CA ASP A 177 31.18 11.48 -47.31
C ASP A 177 31.97 11.47 -48.65
N ASP A 178 31.33 11.00 -49.72
CA ASP A 178 31.84 11.11 -51.10
C ASP A 178 31.09 12.12 -51.98
N SER A 179 30.35 13.05 -51.35
CA SER A 179 29.60 14.11 -52.02
C SER A 179 30.43 15.05 -52.91
N ASP A 180 29.70 15.73 -53.79
CA ASP A 180 30.19 16.76 -54.72
C ASP A 180 29.77 18.19 -54.25
N VAL A 181 29.25 18.35 -53.01
CA VAL A 181 28.49 19.55 -52.58
C VAL A 181 28.82 20.11 -51.19
N TYR A 182 28.38 19.45 -50.11
CA TYR A 182 28.67 19.72 -48.68
C TYR A 182 28.22 18.48 -47.89
N GLY A 183 28.86 18.12 -46.77
CA GLY A 183 28.40 17.05 -45.87
C GLY A 183 28.79 17.22 -44.40
N ASP A 184 27.96 16.68 -43.51
CA ASP A 184 28.14 16.69 -42.05
C ASP A 184 28.50 15.28 -41.53
N ALA A 185 29.52 15.16 -40.68
CA ALA A 185 29.94 13.87 -40.11
C ALA A 185 30.32 13.96 -38.62
N PHE A 186 29.73 13.09 -37.80
CA PHE A 186 29.89 13.05 -36.35
C PHE A 186 30.36 11.66 -35.94
N GLY A 187 31.54 11.52 -35.33
CA GLY A 187 32.07 10.23 -34.86
C GLY A 187 31.22 9.70 -33.71
N GLY A 188 31.33 10.33 -32.54
CA GLY A 188 30.63 9.95 -31.32
C GLY A 188 31.61 9.52 -30.23
N ALA A 189 31.56 8.26 -29.79
CA ALA A 189 32.37 7.75 -28.69
C ALA A 189 33.26 6.57 -29.12
N GLY A 190 34.39 6.88 -29.76
CA GLY A 190 35.34 5.89 -30.26
C GLY A 190 36.67 6.47 -30.70
N ASP A 191 37.62 5.61 -31.15
CA ASP A 191 38.74 6.12 -31.97
C ASP A 191 38.30 6.12 -33.45
N ASP A 192 37.74 7.23 -33.94
CA ASP A 192 36.99 7.27 -35.19
C ASP A 192 37.80 7.76 -36.39
N THR A 193 37.28 7.53 -37.61
CA THR A 193 37.90 7.96 -38.87
C THR A 193 36.87 8.60 -39.80
N ILE A 194 36.90 9.93 -39.86
CA ILE A 194 36.05 10.75 -40.73
C ILE A 194 36.84 11.17 -41.97
N THR A 195 36.26 11.02 -43.16
CA THR A 195 36.85 11.45 -44.43
C THR A 195 35.79 12.09 -45.31
N GLN A 196 35.83 13.41 -45.47
CA GLN A 196 34.85 14.17 -46.26
C GLN A 196 35.23 14.27 -47.75
N GLY A 197 34.31 14.87 -48.52
CA GLY A 197 34.32 14.93 -49.97
C GLY A 197 35.47 15.71 -50.60
N ALA A 198 35.55 15.71 -51.93
CA ALA A 198 36.60 16.44 -52.65
C ALA A 198 36.23 17.90 -53.00
N PHE A 199 35.01 18.32 -52.64
CA PHE A 199 34.42 19.61 -52.94
C PHE A 199 33.30 19.94 -51.93
N GLY A 200 33.56 20.90 -51.04
CA GLY A 200 32.56 21.40 -50.10
C GLY A 200 33.03 22.68 -49.41
N ASP A 201 32.35 23.03 -48.34
CA ASP A 201 32.85 23.72 -47.16
C ASP A 201 32.27 22.85 -46.01
N ASP A 202 32.96 21.75 -45.70
CA ASP A 202 32.39 20.58 -45.00
C ASP A 202 32.50 20.69 -43.48
N TRP A 203 31.70 19.94 -42.72
CA TRP A 203 31.76 19.93 -41.26
C TRP A 203 31.95 18.53 -40.66
N ALA A 204 32.85 18.41 -39.69
CA ALA A 204 33.12 17.17 -38.96
C ALA A 204 33.29 17.37 -37.44
N TYR A 205 32.89 16.39 -36.65
CA TYR A 205 33.18 16.29 -35.21
C TYR A 205 33.64 14.88 -34.86
N GLY A 206 34.77 14.74 -34.16
CA GLY A 206 35.26 13.46 -33.64
C GLY A 206 34.37 12.97 -32.50
N GLY A 207 34.53 13.58 -31.32
CA GLY A 207 33.68 13.34 -30.15
C GLY A 207 34.52 12.92 -28.95
N SER A 208 34.58 11.62 -28.63
CA SER A 208 35.38 11.12 -27.51
C SER A 208 36.24 9.89 -27.85
N GLY A 209 37.51 10.14 -28.16
CA GLY A 209 38.51 9.09 -28.31
C GLY A 209 39.84 9.57 -28.87
N ASN A 210 40.28 9.09 -30.04
CA ASN A 210 41.58 9.48 -30.61
C ASN A 210 41.46 9.55 -32.13
N ASP A 211 40.81 10.60 -32.59
CA ASP A 211 40.10 10.58 -33.87
C ASP A 211 41.00 10.98 -35.04
N THR A 212 40.61 10.57 -36.23
CA THR A 212 41.28 10.96 -37.47
C THR A 212 40.29 11.57 -38.45
N ILE A 213 40.32 12.90 -38.55
CA ILE A 213 39.47 13.69 -39.42
C ILE A 213 40.29 14.21 -40.61
N ASP A 214 39.81 13.94 -41.82
CA ASP A 214 40.33 14.46 -43.09
C ASP A 214 39.17 15.20 -43.79
N THR A 215 39.11 16.53 -43.69
CA THR A 215 37.95 17.33 -44.11
C THR A 215 37.82 17.48 -45.63
N GLY A 216 38.67 16.82 -46.41
CA GLY A 216 38.51 16.85 -47.86
C GLY A 216 39.13 18.09 -48.48
N ALA A 217 38.36 18.90 -49.22
CA ALA A 217 38.86 20.15 -49.79
C ALA A 217 37.76 21.20 -49.95
N GLY A 218 37.63 22.04 -48.94
CA GLY A 218 36.74 23.19 -48.89
C GLY A 218 37.31 24.31 -48.02
N SER A 219 36.44 25.10 -47.41
CA SER A 219 36.77 26.00 -46.29
C SER A 219 36.13 25.41 -45.04
N ASP A 220 36.73 24.33 -44.56
CA ASP A 220 36.01 23.34 -43.75
C ASP A 220 36.01 23.69 -42.25
N LEU A 221 35.09 23.10 -41.49
CA LEU A 221 35.03 23.17 -40.04
C LEU A 221 35.26 21.77 -39.45
N ALA A 222 36.15 21.64 -38.46
CA ALA A 222 36.29 20.36 -37.74
C ALA A 222 36.64 20.52 -36.27
N TYR A 223 36.08 19.65 -35.44
CA TYR A 223 36.33 19.54 -33.99
C TYR A 223 36.83 18.13 -33.66
N GLY A 224 37.84 18.03 -32.79
CA GLY A 224 38.36 16.75 -32.30
C GLY A 224 37.50 16.21 -31.17
N GLY A 225 37.20 17.05 -30.19
CA GLY A 225 36.54 16.63 -28.96
C GLY A 225 37.55 16.19 -27.88
N THR A 226 37.45 14.97 -27.37
CA THR A 226 38.24 14.55 -26.19
C THR A 226 39.20 13.38 -26.45
N GLY A 227 40.46 13.70 -26.75
CA GLY A 227 41.61 12.79 -26.66
C GLY A 227 42.72 13.09 -27.67
N ASP A 228 43.65 12.18 -27.97
CA ASP A 228 44.89 12.54 -28.72
C ASP A 228 44.65 12.57 -30.26
N ASP A 229 43.98 13.62 -30.77
CA ASP A 229 43.34 13.62 -32.11
C ASP A 229 44.23 13.99 -33.30
N ARG A 230 43.72 13.78 -34.52
CA ARG A 230 44.38 14.08 -35.79
C ARG A 230 43.44 14.71 -36.82
N LEU A 231 43.51 16.03 -36.95
CA LEU A 231 42.76 16.80 -37.96
C LEU A 231 43.62 17.21 -39.18
N ILE A 232 43.00 17.23 -40.37
CA ILE A 232 43.60 17.63 -41.65
C ILE A 232 42.60 18.46 -42.47
N GLY A 233 42.95 19.70 -42.84
CA GLY A 233 42.10 20.62 -43.63
C GLY A 233 42.33 20.61 -45.15
N ASN A 234 43.54 20.23 -45.58
CA ASN A 234 43.98 20.21 -46.97
C ASN A 234 44.00 21.57 -47.71
N ASP A 235 43.00 21.89 -48.55
CA ASP A 235 43.13 22.83 -49.68
C ASP A 235 42.09 23.99 -49.66
N GLY A 236 41.88 24.66 -48.52
CA GLY A 236 41.18 25.95 -48.43
C GLY A 236 41.26 26.67 -47.08
N ASP A 237 40.31 27.59 -46.80
CA ASP A 237 40.40 28.55 -45.68
C ASP A 237 39.73 27.98 -44.39
N ASP A 238 40.28 26.89 -43.85
CA ASP A 238 39.63 26.00 -42.85
C ASP A 238 39.62 26.52 -41.39
N VAL A 239 38.80 25.92 -40.54
CA VAL A 239 38.72 26.13 -39.09
C VAL A 239 38.79 24.78 -38.37
N LEU A 240 39.91 24.47 -37.70
CA LEU A 240 40.14 23.15 -37.09
C LEU A 240 40.44 23.28 -35.58
N HIS A 241 39.69 22.57 -34.76
CA HIS A 241 39.77 22.53 -33.31
C HIS A 241 40.20 21.12 -32.85
N GLY A 242 41.25 21.02 -32.03
CA GLY A 242 41.73 19.74 -31.48
C GLY A 242 41.37 19.54 -30.01
N ASP A 243 40.76 20.54 -29.37
CA ASP A 243 40.06 20.39 -28.08
C ASP A 243 40.88 19.65 -26.98
N ASP A 244 40.37 18.62 -26.33
CA ASP A 244 40.89 18.15 -25.04
C ASP A 244 41.98 17.04 -25.13
N GLY A 245 43.14 17.34 -25.75
CA GLY A 245 44.17 16.30 -25.96
C GLY A 245 45.63 16.69 -26.28
N ALA A 246 46.28 15.87 -27.12
CA ALA A 246 47.68 16.00 -27.52
C ALA A 246 47.85 15.91 -29.05
N ASP A 247 47.18 16.83 -29.73
CA ASP A 247 46.57 16.60 -31.04
C ASP A 247 47.52 16.95 -32.19
N SER A 248 47.15 16.57 -33.41
CA SER A 248 48.00 16.66 -34.60
C SER A 248 47.32 17.35 -35.79
N ILE A 249 46.88 18.59 -35.57
CA ILE A 249 46.19 19.45 -36.54
C ILE A 249 47.10 19.91 -37.70
N THR A 250 46.63 19.80 -38.95
CA THR A 250 47.32 20.25 -40.17
C THR A 250 46.37 20.96 -41.13
N GLY A 251 46.50 22.28 -41.33
CA GLY A 251 45.63 23.06 -42.25
C GLY A 251 46.08 23.10 -43.72
N ASP A 252 47.32 22.70 -44.01
CA ASP A 252 47.90 22.58 -45.36
C ASP A 252 47.87 23.82 -46.32
N ALA A 253 46.75 24.36 -46.80
CA ALA A 253 46.75 25.29 -47.95
C ALA A 253 45.65 26.37 -48.12
N GLY A 254 45.25 27.10 -47.07
CA GLY A 254 44.58 28.40 -47.22
C GLY A 254 44.94 29.44 -46.15
N ALA A 255 43.95 30.17 -45.65
CA ALA A 255 44.06 31.15 -44.58
C ALA A 255 43.45 30.62 -43.28
N ASP A 256 43.83 29.40 -42.93
CA ASP A 256 43.25 28.52 -41.92
C ASP A 256 43.35 29.07 -40.47
N VAL A 257 42.41 28.65 -39.61
CA VAL A 257 42.28 29.01 -38.19
C VAL A 257 42.33 27.75 -37.35
N LEU A 258 43.41 27.56 -36.59
CA LEU A 258 43.68 26.30 -35.91
C LEU A 258 43.74 26.49 -34.39
N TYR A 259 42.97 25.70 -33.64
CA TYR A 259 42.88 25.73 -32.18
C TYR A 259 43.38 24.41 -31.60
N GLY A 260 44.47 24.43 -30.82
CA GLY A 260 45.02 23.22 -30.19
C GLY A 260 44.40 22.81 -28.85
N GLY A 261 43.32 23.45 -28.41
CA GLY A 261 42.65 23.14 -27.14
C GLY A 261 43.56 22.94 -25.90
N LEU A 262 43.29 21.93 -25.07
CA LEU A 262 43.98 21.62 -23.80
C LEU A 262 44.97 20.44 -23.89
N GLY A 263 46.20 20.68 -24.33
CA GLY A 263 47.31 19.83 -23.85
C GLY A 263 48.69 19.99 -24.48
N ASN A 264 49.10 19.03 -25.31
CA ASN A 264 50.47 18.97 -25.87
C ASN A 264 50.50 18.78 -27.40
N ASP A 265 49.62 19.54 -28.02
CA ASP A 265 49.26 19.69 -29.42
C ASP A 265 50.41 20.09 -30.37
N ARG A 266 50.22 19.68 -31.62
CA ARG A 266 51.21 19.66 -32.71
C ARG A 266 50.58 20.21 -34.00
N ILE A 267 50.44 21.54 -34.03
CA ILE A 267 49.81 22.27 -35.13
C ILE A 267 50.84 22.62 -36.25
N ASP A 268 50.48 22.37 -37.51
CA ASP A 268 51.19 22.82 -38.73
C ASP A 268 50.19 23.48 -39.70
N GLY A 269 50.02 24.81 -39.61
CA GLY A 269 49.11 25.60 -40.47
C GLY A 269 49.55 25.76 -41.93
N GLY A 270 50.32 24.81 -42.47
CA GLY A 270 50.45 24.72 -43.91
C GLY A 270 51.07 25.94 -44.60
N SER A 271 50.28 26.63 -45.45
CA SER A 271 50.85 27.40 -46.55
C SER A 271 50.17 28.69 -47.01
N GLY A 272 49.42 29.41 -46.18
CA GLY A 272 48.90 30.75 -46.54
C GLY A 272 49.05 31.86 -45.50
N SER A 273 47.98 32.22 -44.80
CA SER A 273 47.94 33.35 -43.84
C SER A 273 47.16 33.01 -42.57
N ASP A 274 47.61 31.89 -42.02
CA ASP A 274 47.08 31.06 -40.96
C ASP A 274 47.16 31.69 -39.55
N VAL A 275 46.09 31.47 -38.77
CA VAL A 275 45.91 31.91 -37.38
C VAL A 275 45.98 30.67 -36.49
N ILE A 276 46.77 30.71 -35.40
CA ILE A 276 46.98 29.54 -34.54
C ILE A 276 46.82 29.92 -33.07
N TYR A 277 45.77 29.37 -32.47
CA TYR A 277 45.50 29.35 -31.04
C TYR A 277 45.99 28.03 -30.44
N GLY A 278 46.29 28.01 -29.15
CA GLY A 278 46.69 26.78 -28.45
C GLY A 278 46.88 27.01 -26.96
N ASP A 279 46.53 26.00 -26.16
CA ASP A 279 46.56 25.93 -24.70
C ASP A 279 46.04 27.21 -24.00
N THR A 280 44.75 27.44 -24.18
CA THR A 280 43.95 28.46 -23.49
C THR A 280 43.59 28.01 -22.08
N ILE A 281 44.56 28.17 -21.17
CA ILE A 281 44.39 27.90 -19.74
C ILE A 281 43.14 28.63 -19.18
N SER A 282 42.15 27.85 -18.73
CA SER A 282 40.87 28.33 -18.20
C SER A 282 40.97 29.31 -17.01
N LEU A 283 39.93 30.14 -16.85
CA LEU A 283 39.92 31.29 -15.93
C LEU A 283 38.94 31.16 -14.76
N ASP A 284 39.25 30.33 -13.75
CA ASP A 284 38.83 30.63 -12.36
C ASP A 284 39.91 30.20 -11.31
N PRO A 285 39.85 30.57 -10.01
CA PRO A 285 40.98 31.23 -9.40
C PRO A 285 41.66 30.33 -8.36
N MET A 286 42.84 29.84 -8.74
CA MET A 286 43.84 29.19 -7.88
C MET A 286 43.48 27.79 -7.36
N PHE A 287 44.21 26.79 -7.86
CA PHE A 287 45.18 26.09 -6.97
C PHE A 287 46.40 25.54 -7.74
N PHE A 288 47.60 25.98 -7.34
CA PHE A 288 48.85 25.40 -7.84
C PHE A 288 49.00 23.94 -7.35
N GLY A 289 48.84 22.98 -8.28
CA GLY A 289 48.76 21.55 -7.96
C GLY A 289 49.87 20.63 -8.52
N SER A 290 50.41 20.90 -9.72
CA SER A 290 51.44 20.01 -10.29
C SER A 290 52.79 20.14 -9.58
N THR A 291 53.29 19.03 -9.00
CA THR A 291 54.56 18.99 -8.26
C THR A 291 55.82 18.95 -9.13
N THR A 292 55.70 19.06 -10.45
CA THR A 292 56.82 19.14 -11.40
C THR A 292 56.62 20.31 -12.35
N GLY A 293 57.31 21.41 -12.06
CA GLY A 293 57.35 22.58 -12.95
C GLY A 293 58.20 22.29 -14.19
N GLU A 294 57.59 21.67 -15.18
CA GLU A 294 58.04 21.70 -16.57
C GLU A 294 57.32 22.85 -17.29
N ALA A 295 57.87 23.30 -18.41
CA ALA A 295 57.33 24.46 -19.14
C ALA A 295 56.54 23.97 -20.35
N VAL A 296 55.35 24.54 -20.58
CA VAL A 296 54.60 24.35 -21.82
C VAL A 296 55.48 24.85 -22.96
N SER A 297 55.65 24.03 -23.99
CA SER A 297 56.73 24.17 -24.98
C SER A 297 56.23 24.01 -26.41
N ASN A 298 55.21 24.81 -26.76
CA ASN A 298 54.56 24.83 -28.07
C ASN A 298 55.60 24.83 -29.20
N SER A 299 55.37 23.98 -30.19
CA SER A 299 56.38 23.54 -31.15
C SER A 299 56.08 24.05 -32.56
N PHE A 300 56.16 25.37 -32.76
CA PHE A 300 55.87 26.02 -34.05
C PHE A 300 56.67 25.40 -35.19
N VAL A 301 55.99 24.66 -36.06
CA VAL A 301 56.55 24.11 -37.29
C VAL A 301 56.34 25.14 -38.40
N ASN A 302 57.41 25.47 -39.13
CA ASN A 302 57.28 26.18 -40.40
C ASN A 302 57.70 25.21 -41.50
N SER A 303 56.71 24.58 -42.12
CA SER A 303 56.81 23.69 -43.28
C SER A 303 57.10 24.47 -44.58
N THR A 304 56.72 25.75 -44.66
CA THR A 304 56.87 26.62 -45.83
C THR A 304 58.31 26.83 -46.33
N ALA A 305 58.43 27.30 -47.58
CA ALA A 305 59.71 27.64 -48.22
C ALA A 305 60.28 29.03 -47.82
N TYR A 306 59.63 29.77 -46.93
CA TYR A 306 60.02 31.11 -46.49
C TYR A 306 59.93 31.25 -44.96
N ALA A 307 60.45 32.34 -44.40
CA ALA A 307 60.37 32.55 -42.94
C ALA A 307 59.02 33.19 -42.60
N VAL A 308 58.41 32.73 -41.51
CA VAL A 308 57.18 33.32 -40.95
C VAL A 308 57.49 34.07 -39.66
N ASP A 309 56.83 35.19 -39.44
CA ASP A 309 56.89 35.99 -38.23
C ASP A 309 55.67 35.64 -37.36
N VAL A 310 55.92 35.13 -36.15
CA VAL A 310 54.92 34.81 -35.13
C VAL A 310 54.79 36.01 -34.19
N TYR A 311 53.58 36.51 -34.02
CA TYR A 311 53.23 37.62 -33.14
C TYR A 311 52.37 37.13 -31.99
N PHE A 312 52.40 37.81 -30.85
CA PHE A 312 51.43 37.66 -29.77
C PHE A 312 50.58 38.92 -29.66
N ILE A 313 49.31 38.76 -29.30
CA ILE A 313 48.44 39.89 -28.95
C ILE A 313 48.61 40.20 -27.46
N ASP A 314 48.93 41.45 -27.12
CA ASP A 314 48.97 41.87 -25.72
C ASP A 314 47.57 42.19 -25.18
N SER A 315 47.45 42.38 -23.85
CA SER A 315 46.17 42.69 -23.17
C SER A 315 45.56 44.06 -23.53
N SER A 316 45.96 44.67 -24.65
CA SER A 316 45.38 45.86 -25.25
C SER A 316 44.94 45.66 -26.71
N GLY A 317 44.96 44.40 -27.20
CA GLY A 317 44.67 44.08 -28.61
C GLY A 317 45.78 44.50 -29.57
N THR A 318 47.00 44.75 -29.07
CA THR A 318 48.11 45.22 -29.92
C THR A 318 49.06 44.08 -30.29
N PRO A 319 49.27 43.80 -31.58
CA PRO A 319 50.30 42.87 -32.05
C PRO A 319 51.74 43.22 -31.65
N LEU A 320 52.46 42.24 -31.12
CA LEU A 320 53.88 42.32 -30.82
C LEU A 320 54.62 41.09 -31.38
N LEU A 321 55.65 41.33 -32.19
CA LEU A 321 56.46 40.26 -32.79
C LEU A 321 57.15 39.43 -31.68
N LEU A 322 56.78 38.16 -31.57
CA LEU A 322 57.38 37.20 -30.64
C LEU A 322 58.71 36.68 -31.20
N MET A 323 58.66 36.10 -32.40
CA MET A 323 59.79 35.44 -33.04
C MET A 323 59.59 35.29 -34.56
N THR A 324 60.67 34.93 -35.26
CA THR A 324 60.61 34.53 -36.67
C THR A 324 61.01 33.05 -36.76
N VAL A 325 60.11 32.20 -37.25
CA VAL A 325 60.36 30.76 -37.48
C VAL A 325 60.92 30.59 -38.90
N PRO A 326 62.17 30.10 -39.07
CA PRO A 326 62.74 29.91 -40.41
C PRO A 326 62.05 28.81 -41.24
N ALA A 327 62.05 29.00 -42.56
CA ALA A 327 61.59 28.01 -43.55
C ALA A 327 62.09 26.59 -43.27
N ASN A 328 61.20 25.59 -43.34
CA ASN A 328 61.51 24.17 -43.12
C ASN A 328 62.22 23.93 -41.76
N THR A 329 61.77 24.59 -40.69
CA THR A 329 62.29 24.36 -39.33
C THR A 329 61.20 24.41 -38.27
N THR A 330 61.42 23.68 -37.18
CA THR A 330 60.63 23.74 -35.96
C THR A 330 61.32 24.62 -34.93
N VAL A 331 60.58 25.51 -34.27
CA VAL A 331 61.08 26.35 -33.18
C VAL A 331 60.18 26.17 -31.94
N ASN A 332 60.68 25.39 -30.99
CA ASN A 332 60.03 25.20 -29.70
C ASN A 332 60.16 26.48 -28.86
N TYR A 333 59.03 27.04 -28.43
CA TYR A 333 58.96 28.21 -27.56
C TYR A 333 58.41 27.82 -26.20
N ALA A 334 59.26 27.86 -25.17
CA ALA A 334 58.85 27.57 -23.79
C ALA A 334 58.25 28.83 -23.15
N SER A 335 56.94 28.82 -22.90
CA SER A 335 56.20 29.89 -22.22
C SER A 335 55.82 29.51 -20.79
N ASN A 336 55.49 30.53 -20.00
CA ASN A 336 54.90 30.38 -18.66
C ASN A 336 53.50 31.04 -18.58
N ILE A 337 52.96 31.47 -19.73
CA ILE A 337 51.70 32.22 -19.89
C ILE A 337 51.16 31.87 -21.28
N GLY A 338 49.89 31.47 -21.38
CA GLY A 338 49.18 31.36 -22.66
C GLY A 338 49.11 32.72 -23.37
N HIS A 339 49.17 32.70 -24.69
CA HIS A 339 49.09 33.89 -25.54
C HIS A 339 48.49 33.48 -26.88
N ASN A 340 47.46 34.18 -27.35
CA ASN A 340 46.96 34.00 -28.71
C ASN A 340 48.05 34.47 -29.69
N TYR A 341 48.42 33.58 -30.61
CA TYR A 341 49.44 33.85 -31.61
C TYR A 341 48.80 34.07 -32.98
N TYR A 342 49.47 34.85 -33.83
CA TYR A 342 49.13 34.87 -35.24
C TYR A 342 50.41 34.85 -36.08
N VAL A 343 50.35 34.16 -37.21
CA VAL A 343 51.50 33.88 -38.07
C VAL A 343 51.37 34.69 -39.35
N THR A 344 52.48 35.22 -39.86
CA THR A 344 52.47 35.93 -41.15
C THR A 344 53.74 35.68 -41.94
N ALA A 345 53.65 35.71 -43.27
CA ALA A 345 54.83 35.78 -44.12
C ALA A 345 55.72 36.99 -43.74
N ALA A 346 56.99 36.73 -43.41
CA ALA A 346 57.82 37.69 -42.68
C ALA A 346 57.92 39.07 -43.37
N GLY A 347 57.42 40.10 -42.67
CA GLY A 347 57.40 41.49 -43.12
C GLY A 347 56.11 42.02 -43.76
N SER A 348 54.96 41.33 -43.64
CA SER A 348 53.64 41.82 -44.06
C SER A 348 52.73 42.20 -42.87
N PRO A 349 52.66 43.48 -42.45
CA PRO A 349 51.83 43.91 -41.33
C PRO A 349 50.46 44.44 -41.80
N THR A 350 49.52 43.54 -42.07
CA THR A 350 48.10 43.85 -42.20
C THR A 350 47.30 42.88 -41.33
N PRO A 351 46.95 43.25 -40.09
CA PRO A 351 46.01 42.45 -39.30
C PRO A 351 44.62 42.55 -39.93
N LEU A 352 43.92 41.42 -40.04
CA LEU A 352 42.46 41.44 -40.10
C LEU A 352 41.93 41.86 -38.73
N SER A 353 40.83 42.59 -38.73
CA SER A 353 40.17 43.08 -37.53
C SER A 353 39.02 42.17 -37.16
N VAL A 354 39.19 41.35 -36.12
CA VAL A 354 38.06 40.72 -35.43
C VAL A 354 37.25 41.83 -34.77
N TYR A 355 36.14 42.20 -35.42
CA TYR A 355 34.93 42.89 -34.94
C TYR A 355 34.19 43.51 -36.14
N SER A 356 33.20 42.80 -36.68
CA SER A 356 31.91 43.39 -37.10
C SER A 356 30.98 42.34 -37.71
N VAL A 357 29.75 42.29 -37.17
CA VAL A 357 28.53 41.94 -37.91
C VAL A 357 28.52 42.65 -39.28
N ASP A 358 28.27 41.93 -40.37
CA ASP A 358 28.00 42.43 -41.72
C ASP A 358 26.85 41.62 -42.35
N GLU A 359 26.10 42.22 -43.27
CA GLU A 359 24.87 41.67 -43.89
C GLU A 359 25.20 40.55 -44.93
N ALA A 360 26.01 39.54 -44.57
CA ALA A 360 26.61 38.61 -45.54
C ALA A 360 27.12 37.23 -45.03
N GLY A 361 26.57 36.68 -43.94
CA GLY A 361 26.92 35.36 -43.38
C GLY A 361 28.27 35.38 -42.66
N ALA A 362 28.27 35.39 -41.33
CA ALA A 362 29.46 35.67 -40.54
C ALA A 362 29.60 34.81 -39.28
N TYR A 363 30.60 33.92 -39.27
CA TYR A 363 31.07 33.23 -38.07
C TYR A 363 31.22 34.18 -36.88
N THR A 364 30.50 33.90 -35.79
CA THR A 364 30.61 34.62 -34.53
C THR A 364 31.07 33.71 -33.39
N PHE A 365 32.27 33.99 -32.88
CA PHE A 365 32.89 33.30 -31.76
C PHE A 365 32.76 34.12 -30.46
N SER A 366 32.42 33.45 -29.37
CA SER A 366 32.21 33.97 -28.02
C SER A 366 33.51 34.16 -27.21
N SER A 367 33.37 34.17 -25.89
CA SER A 367 34.42 33.85 -24.93
C SER A 367 33.97 32.73 -23.99
N MET A 368 34.91 32.08 -23.30
CA MET A 368 34.66 31.04 -22.28
C MET A 368 33.96 31.58 -20.99
N ALA A 369 32.82 32.26 -21.11
CA ALA A 369 31.99 32.77 -20.02
C ALA A 369 30.63 33.28 -20.53
N ASP A 370 29.58 33.17 -19.70
CA ASP A 370 28.18 33.56 -19.94
C ASP A 370 28.03 34.74 -20.95
N ASP A 371 27.82 34.41 -22.22
CA ASP A 371 27.80 35.35 -23.34
C ASP A 371 26.38 35.53 -23.91
N SER A 372 26.24 36.50 -24.82
CA SER A 372 24.94 36.78 -25.44
C SER A 372 25.14 37.22 -26.89
N LEU A 373 24.70 36.37 -27.80
CA LEU A 373 25.03 36.38 -29.22
C LEU A 373 23.76 36.59 -30.06
N THR A 374 23.92 37.07 -31.28
CA THR A 374 22.82 37.22 -32.25
C THR A 374 23.41 37.25 -33.66
N GLY A 375 22.97 36.35 -34.55
CA GLY A 375 23.43 36.29 -35.95
C GLY A 375 22.93 37.50 -36.75
N GLY A 376 21.68 37.45 -37.22
CA GLY A 376 21.08 38.59 -37.91
C GLY A 376 19.85 38.33 -38.75
N SER A 377 20.05 38.20 -40.05
CA SER A 377 18.97 38.06 -41.05
C SER A 377 19.46 37.38 -42.34
N GLY A 378 20.40 36.46 -42.20
CA GLY A 378 20.84 35.52 -43.21
C GLY A 378 21.79 34.52 -42.58
N ASP A 379 21.93 33.37 -43.25
CA ASP A 379 22.64 32.16 -42.85
C ASP A 379 23.94 32.44 -42.05
N ASP A 380 23.88 32.28 -40.72
CA ASP A 380 24.92 32.64 -39.75
C ASP A 380 25.35 31.43 -38.88
N THR A 381 26.66 31.27 -38.65
CA THR A 381 27.24 30.23 -37.77
C THR A 381 27.70 30.84 -36.44
N ILE A 382 27.24 30.30 -35.31
CA ILE A 382 27.41 30.91 -33.98
C ILE A 382 27.87 29.85 -32.94
N HIS A 383 28.94 30.13 -32.22
CA HIS A 383 29.46 29.26 -31.15
C HIS A 383 29.47 29.98 -29.78
N GLY A 384 28.87 29.38 -28.75
CA GLY A 384 28.92 29.78 -27.33
C GLY A 384 30.16 29.29 -26.58
N GLU A 385 30.64 28.10 -26.94
CA GLU A 385 31.83 27.44 -26.41
C GLU A 385 31.72 26.93 -24.97
N THR A 386 32.01 27.73 -23.94
CA THR A 386 31.84 27.27 -22.55
C THR A 386 31.23 28.39 -21.72
N GLY A 387 30.06 28.18 -21.14
CA GLY A 387 29.31 29.27 -20.52
C GLY A 387 27.94 28.87 -20.02
N ASN A 388 27.05 29.84 -20.05
CA ASN A 388 25.63 29.71 -19.72
C ASN A 388 25.00 30.78 -20.61
N ASP A 389 24.95 30.45 -21.89
CA ASP A 389 24.92 31.40 -22.99
C ASP A 389 23.50 31.65 -23.49
N VAL A 390 23.32 32.78 -24.17
CA VAL A 390 22.03 33.13 -24.77
C VAL A 390 22.25 33.49 -26.23
N ILE A 391 21.90 32.56 -27.12
CA ILE A 391 22.15 32.64 -28.56
C ILE A 391 20.82 32.72 -29.33
N SER A 392 20.82 33.52 -30.40
CA SER A 392 19.70 33.70 -31.32
C SER A 392 20.27 33.77 -32.74
N GLY A 393 19.78 32.96 -33.66
CA GLY A 393 20.19 32.98 -35.07
C GLY A 393 19.71 34.27 -35.73
N GLY A 394 18.42 34.36 -35.99
CA GLY A 394 17.78 35.54 -36.60
C GLY A 394 16.81 35.13 -37.70
N ASP A 395 16.70 35.87 -38.80
CA ASP A 395 16.09 35.27 -40.00
C ASP A 395 17.20 34.52 -40.77
N GLY A 396 17.13 33.22 -41.07
CA GLY A 396 18.28 32.53 -41.68
C GLY A 396 18.09 31.06 -42.03
N THR A 397 19.18 30.41 -42.42
CA THR A 397 19.40 28.98 -42.14
C THR A 397 20.68 28.99 -41.32
N ASP A 398 20.50 29.01 -40.00
CA ASP A 398 21.55 29.31 -39.05
C ASP A 398 22.07 28.01 -38.41
N THR A 399 23.32 28.02 -37.98
CA THR A 399 23.95 26.88 -37.29
C THR A 399 24.49 27.34 -35.95
N ILE A 400 23.93 26.81 -34.86
CA ILE A 400 24.15 27.28 -33.50
C ILE A 400 24.73 26.16 -32.64
N TYR A 401 25.75 26.51 -31.87
CA TYR A 401 26.36 25.65 -30.85
C TYR A 401 26.33 26.37 -29.52
N GLY A 402 25.74 25.75 -28.49
CA GLY A 402 25.94 26.12 -27.11
C GLY A 402 27.36 25.77 -26.67
N GLY A 403 27.58 24.50 -26.34
CA GLY A 403 28.85 23.94 -25.89
C GLY A 403 28.75 23.42 -24.45
N ASP A 404 29.75 23.69 -23.61
CA ASP A 404 29.68 23.32 -22.17
C ASP A 404 28.86 24.37 -21.40
N GLY A 405 27.68 24.03 -20.90
CA GLY A 405 26.84 25.03 -20.21
C GLY A 405 25.41 24.60 -19.90
N ASN A 406 24.65 25.48 -19.23
CA ASN A 406 23.19 25.44 -19.34
C ASN A 406 22.78 26.67 -20.15
N ASP A 407 22.52 26.47 -21.43
CA ASP A 407 22.39 27.49 -22.44
C ASP A 407 20.91 27.77 -22.78
N THR A 408 20.69 28.80 -23.59
CA THR A 408 19.38 29.16 -24.11
C THR A 408 19.54 29.57 -25.56
N LEU A 409 19.13 28.66 -26.46
CA LEU A 409 19.41 28.72 -27.89
C LEU A 409 18.10 28.89 -28.67
N HIS A 410 18.10 29.78 -29.67
CA HIS A 410 16.97 29.98 -30.56
C HIS A 410 17.49 30.08 -32.00
N GLY A 411 17.02 29.25 -32.93
CA GLY A 411 17.23 29.48 -34.36
C GLY A 411 16.54 30.78 -34.81
N ASP A 412 15.27 30.91 -34.40
CA ASP A 412 14.30 31.91 -34.84
C ASP A 412 13.77 31.60 -36.27
N GLY A 413 14.10 32.40 -37.28
CA GLY A 413 13.34 32.55 -38.51
C GLY A 413 13.89 31.85 -39.73
N GLY A 414 13.96 30.53 -39.74
CA GLY A 414 14.05 29.75 -40.98
C GLY A 414 14.27 28.26 -40.74
N ASN A 415 15.20 27.65 -41.48
CA ASN A 415 15.50 26.22 -41.35
C ASN A 415 16.87 26.09 -40.70
N ASP A 416 16.89 25.94 -39.39
CA ASP A 416 18.09 26.08 -38.57
C ASP A 416 18.61 24.73 -38.08
N THR A 417 19.85 24.69 -37.60
CA THR A 417 20.43 23.51 -36.95
C THR A 417 21.09 23.94 -35.66
N VAL A 418 20.63 23.39 -34.53
CA VAL A 418 21.02 23.85 -33.19
C VAL A 418 21.48 22.67 -32.34
N PHE A 419 22.65 22.83 -31.72
CA PHE A 419 23.25 21.89 -30.79
C PHE A 419 23.37 22.57 -29.42
N GLY A 420 22.77 21.97 -28.40
CA GLY A 420 22.96 22.36 -27.00
C GLY A 420 24.40 22.09 -26.57
N GLY A 421 24.69 20.86 -26.19
CA GLY A 421 26.02 20.38 -25.84
C GLY A 421 26.03 19.66 -24.51
N ASP A 422 26.81 20.16 -23.55
CA ASP A 422 27.12 19.52 -22.26
C ASP A 422 26.45 20.31 -21.11
N GLY A 423 25.19 19.97 -20.77
CA GLY A 423 24.44 20.46 -19.60
C GLY A 423 22.93 20.59 -19.84
N ASP A 424 22.15 21.04 -18.84
CA ASP A 424 20.68 21.11 -18.97
C ASP A 424 20.24 22.36 -19.77
N ASP A 425 19.94 22.19 -21.06
CA ASP A 425 19.76 23.25 -22.05
C ASP A 425 18.30 23.60 -22.37
N VAL A 426 18.09 24.78 -22.98
CA VAL A 426 16.79 25.23 -23.47
C VAL A 426 16.90 25.65 -24.93
N ILE A 427 16.33 24.85 -25.82
CA ILE A 427 16.39 25.03 -27.27
C ILE A 427 15.00 25.38 -27.82
N GLY A 428 14.96 26.42 -28.66
CA GLY A 428 13.73 26.93 -29.26
C GLY A 428 12.85 27.74 -28.29
N GLY A 429 11.61 28.05 -28.70
CA GLY A 429 10.80 28.97 -27.89
C GLY A 429 9.33 29.12 -28.29
N PHE A 430 8.48 29.32 -27.28
CA PHE A 430 7.01 29.43 -27.42
C PHE A 430 6.54 30.70 -28.16
N GLY A 431 6.68 30.76 -29.48
CA GLY A 431 6.13 31.81 -30.32
C GLY A 431 6.26 31.54 -31.82
N ALA A 432 5.37 32.13 -32.62
CA ALA A 432 5.40 32.09 -34.08
C ALA A 432 6.50 32.98 -34.70
N GLU A 433 7.67 33.00 -34.04
CA GLU A 433 8.92 33.60 -34.50
C GLU A 433 9.99 32.51 -34.75
N GLY A 434 9.77 31.27 -34.28
CA GLY A 434 10.34 30.01 -34.82
C GLY A 434 9.54 29.55 -36.05
N ALA A 435 10.13 29.50 -37.25
CA ALA A 435 9.37 29.15 -38.46
C ALA A 435 10.21 28.63 -39.65
N GLY A 436 10.29 27.31 -39.74
CA GLY A 436 10.81 26.51 -40.85
C GLY A 436 10.98 25.06 -40.39
N ASN A 437 11.76 24.27 -41.10
CA ASN A 437 12.01 22.88 -40.71
C ASN A 437 13.38 22.81 -40.05
N ASP A 438 13.38 22.79 -38.72
CA ASP A 438 14.57 22.86 -37.87
C ASP A 438 15.09 21.47 -37.49
N VAL A 439 16.37 21.39 -37.14
CA VAL A 439 17.00 20.18 -36.58
C VAL A 439 17.69 20.55 -35.27
N LEU A 440 17.19 20.02 -34.16
CA LEU A 440 17.56 20.43 -32.80
C LEU A 440 18.10 19.23 -32.01
N TYR A 441 19.28 19.38 -31.42
CA TYR A 441 19.93 18.38 -30.56
C TYR A 441 20.17 18.97 -29.17
N GLY A 442 19.67 18.33 -28.12
CA GLY A 442 19.98 18.67 -26.74
C GLY A 442 21.45 18.39 -26.44
N GLY A 443 21.79 17.11 -26.30
CA GLY A 443 23.15 16.65 -26.04
C GLY A 443 23.20 15.83 -24.75
N ALA A 444 24.03 16.21 -23.79
CA ALA A 444 24.17 15.52 -22.51
C ALA A 444 23.63 16.38 -21.36
N GLY A 445 22.40 16.12 -20.92
CA GLY A 445 21.63 17.12 -20.17
C GLY A 445 20.33 16.63 -19.53
N ASN A 446 19.43 17.57 -19.28
CA ASN A 446 18.03 17.33 -18.88
C ASN A 446 17.23 18.43 -19.59
N ASP A 447 17.12 18.28 -20.90
CA ASP A 447 16.97 19.39 -21.83
C ASP A 447 15.52 19.77 -22.05
N THR A 448 15.29 20.94 -22.64
CA THR A 448 13.95 21.39 -23.01
C THR A 448 13.98 21.91 -24.44
N ILE A 449 13.44 21.13 -25.37
CA ILE A 449 13.55 21.35 -26.81
C ILE A 449 12.15 21.60 -27.38
N ILE A 450 11.99 22.73 -28.08
CA ILE A 450 10.73 23.15 -28.68
C ILE A 450 10.98 23.54 -30.13
N GLY A 451 10.53 22.73 -31.10
CA GLY A 451 10.71 23.01 -32.54
C GLY A 451 10.09 24.34 -32.95
N GLY A 452 8.76 24.39 -32.93
CA GLY A 452 7.97 25.59 -33.13
C GLY A 452 6.92 25.38 -34.21
N GLY A 453 7.33 25.17 -35.46
CA GLY A 453 6.42 24.74 -36.52
C GLY A 453 6.79 25.10 -37.96
N GLU A 454 5.97 24.55 -38.88
CA GLU A 454 6.44 23.74 -40.01
C GLU A 454 7.02 22.40 -39.48
N ASP A 455 7.69 21.55 -40.26
CA ASP A 455 7.94 20.14 -39.86
C ASP A 455 9.37 19.92 -39.32
N ASP A 456 9.53 19.74 -38.00
CA ASP A 456 10.82 19.76 -37.28
C ASP A 456 11.37 18.37 -36.91
N ILE A 457 12.68 18.28 -36.63
CA ILE A 457 13.34 17.07 -36.08
C ILE A 457 14.07 17.42 -34.77
N LEU A 458 13.74 16.72 -33.68
CA LEU A 458 14.27 16.95 -32.34
C LEU A 458 14.92 15.68 -31.78
N TYR A 459 16.11 15.82 -31.21
CA TYR A 459 16.86 14.79 -30.49
C TYR A 459 17.12 15.29 -29.07
N GLY A 460 16.69 14.55 -28.05
CA GLY A 460 16.99 14.82 -26.64
C GLY A 460 18.47 14.58 -26.36
N GLY A 461 18.82 13.30 -26.22
CA GLY A 461 20.18 12.82 -26.05
C GLY A 461 20.35 12.03 -24.76
N ASP A 462 21.39 12.36 -24.00
CA ASP A 462 21.83 11.66 -22.79
C ASP A 462 21.20 12.35 -21.56
N GLY A 463 19.97 11.98 -21.15
CA GLY A 463 19.24 12.80 -20.18
C GLY A 463 17.88 12.36 -19.62
N ASN A 464 17.00 13.35 -19.45
CA ASN A 464 15.65 13.25 -18.90
C ASN A 464 14.91 14.49 -19.40
N ASP A 465 14.52 14.44 -20.67
CA ASP A 465 14.33 15.61 -21.50
C ASP A 465 12.85 15.95 -21.70
N VAL A 466 12.58 17.15 -22.19
CA VAL A 466 11.23 17.66 -22.46
C VAL A 466 11.14 18.16 -23.90
N LEU A 467 10.59 17.34 -24.78
CA LEU A 467 10.52 17.60 -26.22
C LEU A 467 9.11 18.06 -26.64
N SER A 468 9.03 18.96 -27.60
CA SER A 468 7.77 19.50 -28.14
C SER A 468 7.97 19.96 -29.59
N GLY A 469 7.51 19.19 -30.58
CA GLY A 469 7.56 19.60 -31.99
C GLY A 469 6.80 20.91 -32.23
N GLY A 470 5.47 20.90 -32.04
CA GLY A 470 4.63 22.10 -32.05
C GLY A 470 3.63 22.08 -33.19
N ILE A 471 3.78 23.00 -34.17
CA ILE A 471 2.86 23.10 -35.32
C ILE A 471 3.50 22.49 -36.57
N GLY A 472 3.66 21.16 -36.58
CA GLY A 472 4.29 20.45 -37.69
C GLY A 472 3.81 19.02 -37.85
N ALA A 473 4.39 18.31 -38.81
CA ALA A 473 4.49 16.86 -38.80
C ALA A 473 5.90 16.49 -38.30
N ASP A 474 6.08 16.57 -36.99
CA ASP A 474 7.41 16.60 -36.36
C ASP A 474 7.95 15.19 -36.07
N THR A 475 9.27 15.04 -35.98
CA THR A 475 9.93 13.79 -35.54
C THR A 475 10.72 14.04 -34.27
N LEU A 476 10.41 13.31 -33.20
CA LEU A 476 10.98 13.50 -31.86
C LEU A 476 11.64 12.19 -31.40
N TYR A 477 12.90 12.27 -30.99
CA TYR A 477 13.68 11.18 -30.39
C TYR A 477 14.08 11.60 -28.97
N GLY A 478 13.74 10.82 -27.95
CA GLY A 478 14.25 11.03 -26.59
C GLY A 478 15.73 10.63 -26.49
N GLU A 479 16.01 9.42 -26.99
CA GLU A 479 17.30 8.71 -26.94
C GLU A 479 17.55 8.00 -25.61
N ALA A 480 18.38 8.54 -24.71
CA ALA A 480 18.86 7.80 -23.54
C ALA A 480 18.40 8.45 -22.24
N GLY A 481 17.27 8.00 -21.69
CA GLY A 481 16.73 8.63 -20.48
C GLY A 481 15.30 8.29 -20.15
N ALA A 482 14.64 9.16 -19.38
CA ALA A 482 13.20 9.04 -19.16
C ALA A 482 12.52 10.39 -19.41
N ASP A 483 11.90 10.49 -20.57
CA ASP A 483 11.64 11.73 -21.28
C ASP A 483 10.14 12.07 -21.34
N LEU A 484 9.86 13.31 -21.72
CA LEU A 484 8.51 13.87 -21.70
C LEU A 484 8.18 14.59 -23.02
N PHE A 485 7.40 13.91 -23.86
CA PHE A 485 6.92 14.42 -25.13
C PHE A 485 5.62 15.21 -24.94
N LEU A 486 5.68 16.53 -25.13
CA LEU A 486 4.54 17.45 -24.96
C LEU A 486 3.82 17.66 -26.30
N ILE A 487 2.62 17.08 -26.45
CA ILE A 487 1.86 17.14 -27.70
C ILE A 487 0.75 18.18 -27.61
N THR A 488 0.90 19.29 -28.34
CA THR A 488 -0.06 20.41 -28.34
C THR A 488 -1.18 20.21 -29.35
N ASP A 489 -2.38 20.73 -29.09
CA ASP A 489 -3.56 20.49 -29.96
C ASP A 489 -3.57 21.20 -31.34
N ASP A 490 -2.42 21.73 -31.76
CA ASP A 490 -2.12 22.32 -33.07
C ASP A 490 -1.07 21.58 -33.93
N HIS A 491 -0.55 20.42 -33.46
CA HIS A 491 0.25 19.44 -34.22
C HIS A 491 -0.45 18.90 -35.48
N GLN A 492 0.25 18.11 -36.31
CA GLN A 492 -0.30 17.49 -37.52
C GLN A 492 -0.15 15.98 -37.59
N SER A 493 1.07 15.45 -37.69
CA SER A 493 1.34 14.05 -38.06
C SER A 493 2.69 13.59 -37.52
N ASP A 494 2.80 13.63 -36.20
CA ASP A 494 4.10 13.55 -35.51
C ASP A 494 4.52 12.08 -35.32
N VAL A 495 5.83 11.86 -35.25
CA VAL A 495 6.45 10.56 -35.01
C VAL A 495 7.34 10.68 -33.78
N ILE A 496 7.15 9.78 -32.82
CA ILE A 496 7.82 9.81 -31.52
C ILE A 496 8.55 8.48 -31.30
N PHE A 497 9.80 8.57 -30.87
CA PHE A 497 10.62 7.48 -30.38
C PHE A 497 11.04 7.87 -28.96
N GLY A 498 10.72 7.04 -27.96
CA GLY A 498 11.28 7.21 -26.62
C GLY A 498 12.80 7.01 -26.66
N GLY A 499 13.18 5.75 -26.82
CA GLY A 499 14.57 5.33 -27.06
C GLY A 499 14.96 4.22 -26.09
N GLU A 500 15.85 3.34 -26.54
CA GLU A 500 16.33 2.14 -25.82
C GLU A 500 15.26 1.09 -25.44
N ALA A 501 15.63 -0.19 -25.60
CA ALA A 501 14.82 -1.32 -25.15
C ALA A 501 14.97 -1.58 -23.62
N GLY A 502 14.86 -0.52 -22.81
CA GLY A 502 15.49 -0.40 -21.51
C GLY A 502 14.60 -0.54 -20.26
N LEU A 503 14.82 0.33 -19.27
CA LEU A 503 14.09 0.43 -17.98
C LEU A 503 13.68 1.88 -17.65
N ASP A 504 13.65 2.64 -18.71
CA ASP A 504 13.22 4.00 -18.94
C ASP A 504 11.72 4.10 -18.67
N ASN A 505 11.19 5.31 -18.60
CA ASN A 505 9.77 5.54 -18.37
C ASN A 505 9.40 6.80 -19.13
N ASP A 506 9.22 6.65 -20.43
CA ASP A 506 8.93 7.73 -21.34
C ASP A 506 7.44 8.05 -21.34
N PHE A 507 7.13 9.35 -21.35
CA PHE A 507 5.76 9.82 -21.25
C PHE A 507 5.37 10.74 -22.40
N ILE A 508 4.27 10.44 -23.06
CA ILE A 508 3.54 11.44 -23.86
C ILE A 508 2.55 12.18 -22.95
N ALA A 509 2.54 13.51 -23.01
CA ALA A 509 1.55 14.35 -22.32
C ALA A 509 0.75 15.22 -23.31
N PHE A 510 -0.55 14.99 -23.36
CA PHE A 510 -1.46 15.68 -24.27
C PHE A 510 -1.94 17.03 -23.70
N ALA A 511 -1.59 18.13 -24.39
CA ALA A 511 -1.83 19.50 -23.92
C ALA A 511 -2.76 20.30 -24.85
N ASN A 512 -3.93 20.68 -24.35
CA ASN A 512 -4.92 21.44 -25.12
C ASN A 512 -4.74 22.96 -24.96
N TYR A 513 -4.24 23.62 -26.00
CA TYR A 513 -3.98 25.07 -26.02
C TYR A 513 -5.15 25.88 -26.60
N LEU A 514 -5.87 25.33 -27.58
CA LEU A 514 -6.97 25.95 -28.32
C LEU A 514 -8.28 25.15 -28.27
N GLY A 515 -8.19 23.87 -27.91
CA GLY A 515 -9.20 22.83 -28.04
C GLY A 515 -10.22 22.66 -26.91
N THR A 516 -11.16 21.72 -27.12
CA THR A 516 -12.12 21.26 -26.09
C THR A 516 -12.59 19.80 -26.32
N LEU A 517 -11.73 18.96 -26.90
CA LEU A 517 -11.96 17.53 -27.11
C LEU A 517 -10.75 16.79 -26.52
N GLY A 518 -10.92 15.56 -26.07
CA GLY A 518 -9.80 14.69 -25.75
C GLY A 518 -9.19 14.05 -27.00
N TYR A 519 -8.14 13.29 -26.77
CA TYR A 519 -7.40 12.47 -27.71
C TYR A 519 -7.97 11.05 -27.75
N VAL A 520 -7.69 10.35 -28.85
CA VAL A 520 -7.93 8.90 -28.97
C VAL A 520 -6.59 8.24 -29.24
N VAL A 521 -6.13 7.43 -28.30
CA VAL A 521 -4.87 6.67 -28.32
C VAL A 521 -5.19 5.19 -28.48
N THR A 522 -4.40 4.46 -29.26
CA THR A 522 -4.54 3.02 -29.48
C THR A 522 -3.16 2.40 -29.65
N PHE A 523 -2.81 1.49 -28.74
CA PHE A 523 -1.60 0.69 -28.84
C PHE A 523 -1.75 -0.38 -29.92
N THR A 524 -0.66 -0.64 -30.62
CA THR A 524 -0.53 -1.69 -31.64
C THR A 524 0.34 -2.86 -31.17
N GLY A 525 1.10 -2.68 -30.09
CA GLY A 525 1.89 -3.70 -29.40
C GLY A 525 2.34 -3.21 -28.03
N ASN A 526 3.40 -3.82 -27.48
CA ASN A 526 4.12 -3.27 -26.33
C ASN A 526 4.78 -1.94 -26.71
N GLU A 527 4.74 -0.94 -25.83
CA GLU A 527 5.36 0.39 -25.97
C GLU A 527 5.05 1.18 -27.28
N ALA A 528 4.17 0.67 -28.16
CA ALA A 528 4.01 1.17 -29.52
C ALA A 528 2.54 1.37 -29.90
N GLY A 529 2.24 2.45 -30.61
CA GLY A 529 0.87 2.81 -30.96
C GLY A 529 0.71 4.09 -31.78
N SER A 530 -0.51 4.61 -31.73
CA SER A 530 -0.88 5.85 -32.40
C SER A 530 -1.88 6.66 -31.59
N TYR A 531 -1.88 7.98 -31.78
CA TYR A 531 -2.86 8.89 -31.23
C TYR A 531 -3.53 9.75 -32.31
N SER A 532 -4.68 10.33 -31.99
CA SER A 532 -5.40 11.23 -32.90
C SER A 532 -6.23 12.27 -32.18
N TYR A 533 -6.26 13.48 -32.75
CA TYR A 533 -7.02 14.61 -32.24
C TYR A 533 -8.05 15.12 -33.27
N ALA A 534 -9.31 14.78 -33.02
CA ALA A 534 -10.42 15.05 -33.94
C ALA A 534 -10.79 16.55 -34.12
N GLY A 535 -10.19 17.46 -33.33
CA GLY A 535 -10.46 18.90 -33.40
C GLY A 535 -10.00 19.54 -34.71
N ILE A 536 -8.79 19.19 -35.14
CA ILE A 536 -8.20 19.57 -36.44
C ILE A 536 -8.00 18.37 -37.39
N GLY A 537 -8.06 17.15 -36.86
CA GLY A 537 -7.79 15.92 -37.62
C GLY A 537 -6.30 15.57 -37.67
N ALA A 538 -5.57 15.93 -36.61
CA ALA A 538 -4.17 15.60 -36.42
C ALA A 538 -4.03 14.18 -35.84
N THR A 539 -2.84 13.62 -36.00
CA THR A 539 -2.48 12.24 -35.66
C THR A 539 -1.02 12.19 -35.21
N GLY A 540 -0.61 11.11 -34.59
CA GLY A 540 0.79 10.76 -34.46
C GLY A 540 0.98 9.27 -34.18
N THR A 541 2.23 8.81 -34.30
CA THR A 541 2.67 7.44 -34.00
C THR A 541 3.79 7.48 -32.98
N PHE A 542 3.85 6.47 -32.12
CA PHE A 542 4.89 6.35 -31.12
C PHE A 542 5.40 4.90 -31.02
N VAL A 543 6.66 4.77 -30.64
CA VAL A 543 7.32 3.53 -30.21
C VAL A 543 8.17 3.82 -28.98
N GLU A 544 8.43 2.80 -28.16
CA GLU A 544 9.23 2.91 -26.93
C GLU A 544 8.63 3.94 -25.93
N ILE A 545 7.31 3.90 -25.70
CA ILE A 545 6.61 4.73 -24.68
C ILE A 545 5.81 3.85 -23.71
N GLU A 546 6.16 3.88 -22.41
CA GLU A 546 5.43 3.18 -21.33
C GLU A 546 4.31 4.03 -20.69
N GLY A 547 4.34 5.34 -20.92
CA GLY A 547 3.62 6.33 -20.11
C GLY A 547 2.74 7.29 -20.90
N LEU A 548 1.52 7.56 -20.39
CA LEU A 548 0.61 8.55 -20.98
C LEU A 548 -0.03 9.47 -19.92
N TYR A 549 0.03 10.78 -20.16
CA TYR A 549 -0.84 11.77 -19.52
C TYR A 549 -1.90 12.26 -20.52
N GLY A 550 -3.16 11.98 -20.22
CA GLY A 550 -4.33 12.53 -20.89
C GLY A 550 -4.47 14.04 -20.73
N SER A 551 -5.45 14.59 -21.41
CA SER A 551 -5.78 16.01 -21.48
C SER A 551 -6.73 16.48 -20.36
N ASP A 552 -7.11 17.75 -20.39
CA ASP A 552 -8.20 18.31 -19.56
C ASP A 552 -9.61 18.00 -20.15
N TYR A 553 -9.75 16.95 -20.99
CA TYR A 553 -10.99 16.57 -21.67
C TYR A 553 -11.11 15.06 -21.90
N ALA A 554 -12.35 14.56 -21.94
CA ALA A 554 -12.71 13.15 -22.21
C ALA A 554 -11.88 12.47 -23.33
N ASP A 555 -10.87 11.71 -22.90
CA ASP A 555 -9.94 10.94 -23.71
C ASP A 555 -10.40 9.48 -23.87
N ILE A 556 -9.81 8.79 -24.84
CA ILE A 556 -9.94 7.33 -25.02
C ILE A 556 -8.55 6.75 -25.20
N VAL A 557 -8.16 5.80 -24.36
CA VAL A 557 -6.89 5.06 -24.44
C VAL A 557 -7.23 3.56 -24.50
N ASP A 558 -6.80 2.89 -25.57
CA ASP A 558 -7.00 1.45 -25.78
C ASP A 558 -5.62 0.75 -25.83
N MET A 559 -5.29 0.02 -24.76
CA MET A 559 -4.00 -0.65 -24.55
C MET A 559 -4.09 -2.17 -24.72
N ALA A 560 -5.23 -2.71 -25.18
CA ALA A 560 -5.52 -4.14 -25.21
C ALA A 560 -4.63 -4.98 -26.17
N ALA A 561 -3.68 -4.34 -26.88
CA ALA A 561 -2.64 -4.98 -27.67
C ALA A 561 -1.28 -5.10 -26.94
N SER A 562 -1.06 -4.33 -25.87
CA SER A 562 0.15 -4.36 -25.05
C SER A 562 0.12 -5.54 -24.06
N ASN A 563 1.28 -6.09 -23.75
CA ASN A 563 1.50 -7.15 -22.76
C ASN A 563 2.60 -6.76 -21.74
N SER A 564 3.06 -5.51 -21.79
CA SER A 564 3.97 -4.89 -20.81
C SER A 564 3.19 -3.90 -19.94
N ALA A 565 3.66 -3.69 -18.71
CA ALA A 565 3.01 -2.79 -17.76
C ALA A 565 3.05 -1.34 -18.26
N GLN A 566 1.88 -0.69 -18.31
CA GLN A 566 1.70 0.70 -18.74
C GLN A 566 1.34 1.62 -17.57
N THR A 567 1.66 2.91 -17.69
CA THR A 567 1.23 3.93 -16.72
C THR A 567 0.41 5.04 -17.39
N VAL A 568 -0.88 5.11 -17.10
CA VAL A 568 -1.81 6.08 -17.72
C VAL A 568 -2.52 6.94 -16.68
N TYR A 569 -2.58 8.24 -16.94
CA TYR A 569 -3.37 9.20 -16.16
C TYR A 569 -4.28 10.04 -17.07
N GLY A 570 -5.60 9.80 -17.06
CA GLY A 570 -6.60 10.55 -17.85
C GLY A 570 -6.74 12.03 -17.47
N ASN A 571 -6.22 12.42 -16.30
CA ASN A 571 -6.24 13.78 -15.75
C ASN A 571 -7.64 14.32 -15.44
N ALA A 572 -8.39 14.80 -16.45
CA ALA A 572 -9.70 15.41 -16.22
C ALA A 572 -10.62 15.33 -17.45
N GLY A 573 -11.42 14.28 -17.56
CA GLY A 573 -12.45 14.17 -18.58
C GLY A 573 -13.68 13.44 -18.06
N ASP A 574 -14.44 12.82 -18.97
CA ASP A 574 -15.23 11.63 -18.63
C ASP A 574 -14.51 10.55 -19.45
N ASP A 575 -13.42 10.01 -18.91
CA ASP A 575 -12.37 9.33 -19.66
C ASP A 575 -12.67 7.84 -19.89
N THR A 576 -11.98 7.20 -20.83
CA THR A 576 -12.10 5.75 -21.06
C THR A 576 -10.72 5.15 -21.30
N VAL A 577 -10.25 4.34 -20.36
CA VAL A 577 -8.95 3.63 -20.44
C VAL A 577 -9.21 2.13 -20.37
N ILE A 578 -8.66 1.39 -21.33
CA ILE A 578 -8.67 -0.07 -21.39
C ILE A 578 -7.21 -0.52 -21.31
N GLY A 579 -6.88 -1.31 -20.29
CA GLY A 579 -5.56 -1.84 -20.01
C GLY A 579 -5.15 -3.01 -20.92
N GLY A 580 -3.95 -3.53 -20.66
CA GLY A 580 -3.28 -4.53 -21.48
C GLY A 580 -3.20 -5.92 -20.83
N GLY A 581 -2.04 -6.53 -21.01
CA GLY A 581 -1.64 -7.82 -20.43
C GLY A 581 -0.48 -7.73 -19.42
N GLY A 582 -0.17 -6.52 -18.94
CA GLY A 582 0.88 -6.23 -17.94
C GLY A 582 0.28 -5.76 -16.61
N ASP A 583 1.12 -5.64 -15.57
CA ASP A 583 0.71 -5.10 -14.25
C ASP A 583 0.53 -3.56 -14.35
N ASP A 584 -0.63 -3.08 -14.78
CA ASP A 584 -0.87 -1.70 -15.22
C ASP A 584 -1.18 -0.72 -14.06
N VAL A 585 -0.84 0.56 -14.25
CA VAL A 585 -1.18 1.67 -13.33
C VAL A 585 -2.06 2.68 -14.06
N ILE A 586 -3.36 2.71 -13.73
CA ILE A 586 -4.36 3.49 -14.47
C ILE A 586 -5.09 4.45 -13.52
N GLY A 587 -5.00 5.75 -13.77
CA GLY A 587 -5.81 6.77 -13.10
C GLY A 587 -6.78 7.46 -14.07
N GLY A 588 -8.06 7.53 -13.71
CA GLY A 588 -9.06 8.34 -14.43
C GLY A 588 -8.83 9.82 -14.17
N GLY A 589 -9.29 10.30 -13.01
CA GLY A 589 -8.83 11.56 -12.44
C GLY A 589 -9.97 12.49 -12.00
N SER A 590 -10.64 13.16 -12.94
CA SER A 590 -11.61 14.22 -12.62
C SER A 590 -12.77 14.34 -13.61
N GLY A 591 -13.54 13.26 -13.71
CA GLY A 591 -14.96 13.25 -14.06
C GLY A 591 -15.43 11.81 -14.01
N ASN A 592 -16.43 11.40 -14.81
CA ASN A 592 -17.05 10.08 -14.64
C ASN A 592 -16.37 9.08 -15.58
N ASP A 593 -15.38 8.37 -15.05
CA ASP A 593 -14.40 7.65 -15.86
C ASP A 593 -14.78 6.17 -16.02
N LEU A 594 -14.31 5.55 -17.11
CA LEU A 594 -14.40 4.12 -17.38
C LEU A 594 -13.00 3.54 -17.44
N LEU A 595 -12.63 2.74 -16.45
CA LEU A 595 -11.33 2.09 -16.31
C LEU A 595 -11.52 0.56 -16.35
N ASP A 596 -10.67 -0.11 -17.11
CA ASP A 596 -10.65 -1.56 -17.31
C ASP A 596 -9.17 -1.98 -17.27
N GLY A 597 -8.78 -2.89 -16.36
CA GLY A 597 -7.39 -3.31 -16.14
C GLY A 597 -6.90 -4.35 -17.15
N GLY A 598 -7.75 -5.33 -17.44
CA GLY A 598 -7.47 -6.37 -18.44
C GLY A 598 -6.83 -7.62 -17.84
N SER A 599 -5.51 -7.76 -17.93
CA SER A 599 -4.81 -8.94 -17.44
C SER A 599 -3.47 -8.56 -16.82
N GLY A 600 -3.40 -8.52 -15.50
CA GLY A 600 -2.25 -8.04 -14.75
C GLY A 600 -2.58 -8.06 -13.27
N ASN A 601 -1.69 -7.56 -12.42
CA ASN A 601 -2.03 -7.24 -11.03
C ASN A 601 -2.12 -5.72 -10.93
N ASP A 602 -3.27 -5.19 -11.29
CA ASP A 602 -3.41 -3.81 -11.74
C ASP A 602 -3.73 -2.85 -10.59
N SER A 603 -3.42 -1.56 -10.79
CA SER A 603 -3.66 -0.49 -9.82
C SER A 603 -4.50 0.63 -10.43
N LEU A 604 -5.81 0.57 -10.20
CA LEU A 604 -6.82 1.45 -10.82
C LEU A 604 -7.33 2.52 -9.85
N TYR A 605 -7.42 3.77 -10.31
CA TYR A 605 -7.79 4.94 -9.50
C TYR A 605 -8.80 5.87 -10.22
N GLY A 606 -10.11 5.73 -9.97
CA GLY A 606 -11.15 6.63 -10.53
C GLY A 606 -10.99 8.09 -10.05
N SER A 607 -10.66 8.26 -8.77
CA SER A 607 -10.35 9.51 -8.07
C SER A 607 -11.52 10.46 -7.79
N SER A 608 -12.25 10.98 -8.79
CA SER A 608 -13.25 12.05 -8.54
C SER A 608 -14.39 12.12 -9.56
N GLY A 609 -15.29 11.14 -9.53
CA GLY A 609 -16.44 11.09 -10.42
C GLY A 609 -17.65 10.32 -9.93
N ASN A 610 -18.13 9.44 -10.79
CA ASN A 610 -19.10 8.37 -10.52
C ASN A 610 -18.63 7.25 -11.44
N ASP A 611 -17.55 6.61 -11.01
CA ASP A 611 -16.60 5.94 -11.90
C ASP A 611 -16.99 4.47 -12.07
N MET A 612 -16.59 3.88 -13.19
CA MET A 612 -16.83 2.47 -13.50
C MET A 612 -15.47 1.80 -13.71
N ILE A 613 -15.10 0.92 -12.79
CA ILE A 613 -13.76 0.33 -12.66
C ILE A 613 -13.90 -1.20 -12.67
N GLU A 614 -13.15 -1.88 -13.54
CA GLU A 614 -13.06 -3.34 -13.61
C GLU A 614 -11.58 -3.76 -13.58
N GLY A 615 -11.17 -4.71 -12.73
CA GLY A 615 -9.80 -5.26 -12.73
C GLY A 615 -9.62 -6.39 -13.74
N ASP A 616 -10.69 -7.17 -13.93
CA ASP A 616 -10.84 -8.25 -14.90
C ASP A 616 -9.98 -9.50 -14.56
N SER A 617 -8.64 -9.47 -14.55
CA SER A 617 -7.85 -10.67 -14.17
C SER A 617 -6.41 -10.52 -13.65
N GLY A 618 -6.28 -10.35 -12.34
CA GLY A 618 -5.18 -10.81 -11.49
C GLY A 618 -5.40 -10.34 -10.05
N ASP A 619 -4.37 -10.27 -9.19
CA ASP A 619 -4.55 -9.85 -7.79
C ASP A 619 -4.57 -8.30 -7.68
N ASP A 620 -5.72 -7.67 -7.92
CA ASP A 620 -5.82 -6.25 -8.29
C ASP A 620 -6.05 -5.28 -7.10
N VAL A 621 -5.80 -3.98 -7.30
CA VAL A 621 -6.02 -2.91 -6.31
C VAL A 621 -6.81 -1.74 -6.90
N LEU A 622 -8.11 -1.66 -6.58
CA LEU A 622 -9.06 -0.72 -7.20
C LEU A 622 -9.56 0.32 -6.19
N TYR A 623 -9.47 1.60 -6.57
CA TYR A 623 -9.94 2.75 -5.80
C TYR A 623 -10.96 3.59 -6.59
N GLY A 624 -12.23 3.63 -6.15
CA GLY A 624 -13.26 4.53 -6.67
C GLY A 624 -12.89 5.99 -6.41
N GLY A 625 -12.99 6.44 -5.16
CA GLY A 625 -12.43 7.70 -4.70
C GLY A 625 -13.46 8.63 -4.06
N THR A 626 -14.02 9.56 -4.82
CA THR A 626 -15.13 10.40 -4.34
C THR A 626 -16.23 10.48 -5.39
N GLY A 627 -17.40 9.93 -5.08
CA GLY A 627 -18.41 9.73 -6.11
C GLY A 627 -19.58 8.86 -5.71
N SER A 628 -20.03 8.05 -6.65
CA SER A 628 -20.99 6.96 -6.42
C SER A 628 -20.62 5.90 -7.43
N ASP A 629 -19.59 5.16 -7.06
CA ASP A 629 -18.74 4.43 -7.99
C ASP A 629 -19.24 2.99 -8.16
N THR A 630 -18.82 2.33 -9.24
CA THR A 630 -19.12 0.94 -9.54
C THR A 630 -17.82 0.21 -9.83
N ILE A 631 -17.47 -0.73 -8.96
CA ILE A 631 -16.18 -1.43 -8.94
C ILE A 631 -16.43 -2.94 -9.05
N GLY A 632 -15.82 -3.60 -10.02
CA GLY A 632 -15.72 -5.06 -10.12
C GLY A 632 -14.24 -5.49 -9.98
N GLY A 633 -13.93 -6.41 -9.07
CA GLY A 633 -12.60 -7.00 -8.94
C GLY A 633 -12.26 -7.82 -10.18
N GLY A 634 -12.90 -8.97 -10.33
CA GLY A 634 -12.82 -9.81 -11.52
C GLY A 634 -12.43 -11.23 -11.18
N THR A 635 -11.15 -11.59 -11.42
CA THR A 635 -10.61 -12.90 -11.05
C THR A 635 -9.21 -12.82 -10.44
N GLY A 636 -9.11 -12.93 -9.12
CA GLY A 636 -7.86 -12.78 -8.36
C GLY A 636 -8.08 -12.92 -6.86
N ASP A 637 -7.14 -12.44 -6.05
CA ASP A 637 -7.38 -12.14 -4.62
C ASP A 637 -7.32 -10.59 -4.43
N ASP A 638 -8.45 -9.90 -4.61
CA ASP A 638 -8.48 -8.45 -4.87
C ASP A 638 -8.55 -7.53 -3.64
N HIS A 639 -8.18 -6.26 -3.83
CA HIS A 639 -8.25 -5.18 -2.83
C HIS A 639 -9.10 -4.00 -3.32
N LEU A 640 -10.36 -3.93 -2.87
CA LEU A 640 -11.38 -3.02 -3.42
C LEU A 640 -11.81 -1.92 -2.43
N PHE A 641 -11.74 -0.66 -2.86
CA PHE A 641 -12.03 0.53 -2.04
C PHE A 641 -13.04 1.46 -2.76
N GLY A 642 -14.28 1.56 -2.24
CA GLY A 642 -15.28 2.48 -2.80
C GLY A 642 -14.91 3.95 -2.62
N GLY A 643 -14.67 4.38 -1.37
CA GLY A 643 -14.25 5.74 -1.02
C GLY A 643 -15.34 6.58 -0.33
N GLU A 644 -15.45 7.87 -0.68
CA GLU A 644 -16.54 8.75 -0.23
C GLU A 644 -17.72 8.70 -1.22
N GLY A 645 -18.78 7.95 -0.93
CA GLY A 645 -19.86 7.79 -1.90
C GLY A 645 -21.20 7.21 -1.45
N ASP A 646 -21.81 6.44 -2.34
CA ASP A 646 -23.01 5.60 -2.18
C ASP A 646 -22.79 4.46 -3.21
N ASP A 647 -21.81 3.59 -2.93
CA ASP A 647 -21.05 2.86 -3.96
C ASP A 647 -21.58 1.44 -4.22
N ILE A 648 -21.14 0.82 -5.32
CA ILE A 648 -21.36 -0.59 -5.64
C ILE A 648 -19.99 -1.24 -5.85
N VAL A 649 -19.66 -2.24 -5.03
CA VAL A 649 -18.40 -2.99 -5.10
C VAL A 649 -18.71 -4.48 -5.13
N ASP A 650 -18.23 -5.19 -6.15
CA ASP A 650 -18.33 -6.65 -6.35
C ASP A 650 -16.91 -7.22 -6.44
N GLY A 651 -16.56 -8.26 -5.66
CA GLY A 651 -15.28 -8.97 -5.80
C GLY A 651 -15.27 -9.95 -6.97
N ASP A 652 -16.44 -10.42 -7.37
CA ASP A 652 -16.68 -11.45 -8.39
C ASP A 652 -16.11 -12.83 -8.03
N ALA A 653 -14.81 -13.10 -8.19
CA ALA A 653 -14.27 -14.46 -8.01
C ALA A 653 -12.85 -14.50 -7.42
N GLY A 654 -12.78 -14.55 -6.09
CA GLY A 654 -11.52 -14.46 -5.37
C GLY A 654 -11.56 -14.78 -3.88
N ASN A 655 -10.53 -14.32 -3.16
CA ASN A 655 -10.55 -14.24 -1.70
C ASN A 655 -10.45 -12.78 -1.27
N ASP A 656 -11.44 -11.99 -1.68
CA ASP A 656 -11.29 -10.55 -1.86
C ASP A 656 -11.39 -9.77 -0.54
N VAL A 657 -10.78 -8.59 -0.49
CA VAL A 657 -10.83 -7.70 0.66
C VAL A 657 -11.46 -6.37 0.28
N ILE A 658 -12.72 -6.21 0.69
CA ILE A 658 -13.57 -5.07 0.34
C ILE A 658 -13.65 -4.10 1.53
N TYR A 659 -13.33 -2.83 1.31
CA TYR A 659 -13.33 -1.79 2.34
C TYR A 659 -14.57 -0.91 2.24
N SER A 660 -15.30 -0.76 3.35
CA SER A 660 -16.63 -0.14 3.41
C SER A 660 -16.60 1.40 3.57
N ASP A 661 -15.66 2.09 2.93
CA ASP A 661 -15.09 3.37 3.39
C ASP A 661 -16.08 4.39 4.02
N ALA A 662 -16.85 5.14 3.23
CA ALA A 662 -17.78 6.15 3.75
C ALA A 662 -18.97 6.47 2.82
N GLY A 663 -20.06 5.71 2.93
CA GLY A 663 -21.24 5.94 2.11
C GLY A 663 -22.55 5.33 2.64
N ASN A 664 -23.25 4.61 1.77
CA ASN A 664 -24.39 3.74 2.09
C ASN A 664 -24.36 2.58 1.08
N ASP A 665 -23.33 1.77 1.20
CA ASP A 665 -22.75 1.09 0.04
C ASP A 665 -23.36 -0.29 -0.17
N LEU A 666 -23.22 -0.82 -1.39
CA LEU A 666 -23.58 -2.18 -1.76
C LEU A 666 -22.29 -2.97 -2.00
N LEU A 667 -21.92 -3.80 -1.02
CA LEU A 667 -20.73 -4.62 -1.07
C LEU A 667 -21.15 -6.07 -1.34
N ILE A 668 -20.55 -6.69 -2.35
CA ILE A 668 -20.80 -8.05 -2.80
C ILE A 668 -19.45 -8.75 -2.85
N GLY A 669 -19.34 -9.93 -2.25
CA GLY A 669 -18.13 -10.73 -2.25
C GLY A 669 -18.00 -11.45 -3.58
N GLY A 670 -18.75 -12.55 -3.73
CA GLY A 670 -18.96 -13.20 -5.02
C GLY A 670 -18.92 -14.72 -4.92
N ASP A 671 -17.89 -15.32 -5.51
CA ASP A 671 -17.50 -16.72 -5.37
C ASP A 671 -16.18 -16.81 -4.57
N ASP A 672 -16.04 -17.86 -3.74
CA ASP A 672 -14.89 -18.15 -2.86
C ASP A 672 -14.90 -17.51 -1.46
N ARG A 673 -13.93 -16.71 -0.98
CA ARG A 673 -13.86 -16.37 0.47
C ARG A 673 -13.48 -14.92 0.76
N ASP A 674 -14.50 -14.13 1.01
CA ASP A 674 -14.35 -12.68 1.03
C ASP A 674 -14.24 -12.11 2.45
N THR A 675 -13.57 -10.97 2.58
CA THR A 675 -13.38 -10.24 3.83
C THR A 675 -13.82 -8.78 3.67
N PHE A 676 -14.96 -8.44 4.27
CA PHE A 676 -15.45 -7.08 4.31
C PHE A 676 -14.90 -6.37 5.55
N SER A 677 -14.06 -5.35 5.35
CA SER A 677 -13.36 -4.62 6.41
C SER A 677 -14.04 -3.31 6.77
N PHE A 678 -14.44 -3.15 8.05
CA PHE A 678 -15.20 -2.01 8.55
C PHE A 678 -14.41 -1.17 9.57
N GLY A 679 -14.12 0.08 9.19
CA GLY A 679 -13.55 1.10 10.06
C GLY A 679 -14.59 1.91 10.84
N ASP A 680 -14.41 3.23 10.88
CA ASP A 680 -15.36 4.19 11.48
C ASP A 680 -15.99 5.09 10.40
N ASN A 681 -17.28 5.40 10.55
CA ASN A 681 -18.08 6.28 9.67
C ASN A 681 -18.53 5.73 8.31
N PHE A 682 -18.38 4.42 8.08
CA PHE A 682 -18.88 3.69 6.91
C PHE A 682 -20.33 3.99 6.47
N GLY A 683 -21.24 4.30 7.41
CA GLY A 683 -22.58 4.76 7.05
C GLY A 683 -23.66 3.69 7.17
N THR A 684 -24.37 3.35 6.09
CA THR A 684 -25.54 2.44 6.14
C THR A 684 -25.55 1.39 5.03
N ASP A 685 -24.68 0.39 5.16
CA ASP A 685 -24.31 -0.44 4.01
C ASP A 685 -25.08 -1.75 3.96
N THR A 686 -25.06 -2.38 2.80
CA THR A 686 -25.64 -3.69 2.53
C THR A 686 -24.56 -4.63 2.03
N VAL A 687 -24.29 -5.69 2.80
CA VAL A 687 -23.31 -6.72 2.46
C VAL A 687 -24.00 -8.00 1.99
N PHE A 688 -23.52 -8.54 0.88
CA PHE A 688 -23.75 -9.91 0.44
C PHE A 688 -22.39 -10.60 0.37
N GLY A 689 -22.18 -11.72 1.09
CA GLY A 689 -21.00 -12.56 0.86
C GLY A 689 -21.10 -13.26 -0.50
N GLY A 690 -21.19 -14.58 -0.52
CA GLY A 690 -21.21 -15.35 -1.77
C GLY A 690 -22.20 -16.51 -1.81
N ASP A 691 -22.38 -17.10 -3.00
CA ASP A 691 -23.09 -18.39 -3.18
C ASP A 691 -22.23 -19.45 -3.93
N GLY A 692 -21.01 -19.14 -4.36
CA GLY A 692 -20.05 -20.07 -4.98
C GLY A 692 -18.75 -20.28 -4.17
N GLY A 693 -17.90 -21.19 -4.62
CA GLY A 693 -16.59 -21.46 -3.99
C GLY A 693 -16.61 -22.10 -2.58
N ASP A 694 -15.52 -21.89 -1.82
CA ASP A 694 -15.37 -22.16 -0.37
C ASP A 694 -15.95 -20.99 0.48
N ASN A 695 -17.24 -20.71 0.25
CA ASN A 695 -18.06 -19.58 0.74
C ASN A 695 -18.07 -19.35 2.27
N VAL A 696 -16.96 -18.91 2.84
CA VAL A 696 -16.78 -18.72 4.28
C VAL A 696 -16.45 -17.25 4.56
N ASP A 697 -17.45 -16.43 4.28
CA ASP A 697 -17.33 -14.98 4.16
C ASP A 697 -17.22 -14.33 5.55
N THR A 698 -16.39 -13.30 5.63
CA THR A 698 -15.93 -12.68 6.88
C THR A 698 -16.35 -11.22 6.97
N LEU A 699 -17.13 -10.86 7.99
CA LEU A 699 -17.47 -9.47 8.32
C LEU A 699 -16.60 -8.99 9.48
N ALA A 700 -15.65 -8.10 9.22
CA ALA A 700 -14.56 -7.77 10.14
C ALA A 700 -14.61 -6.30 10.62
N PHE A 701 -14.49 -6.08 11.93
CA PHE A 701 -14.55 -4.75 12.57
C PHE A 701 -13.30 -4.39 13.38
N GLN A 702 -12.18 -5.06 13.10
CA GLN A 702 -10.88 -4.93 13.76
C GLN A 702 -10.36 -3.48 13.80
N ASP A 703 -10.66 -2.69 12.76
CA ASP A 703 -10.22 -1.29 12.62
C ASP A 703 -11.23 -0.26 13.19
N SER A 704 -12.43 -0.68 13.61
CA SER A 704 -13.38 0.24 14.25
C SER A 704 -12.92 0.64 15.66
N THR A 705 -13.01 1.94 15.97
CA THR A 705 -12.68 2.45 17.31
C THR A 705 -13.85 2.31 18.30
N SER A 706 -14.93 1.65 17.91
CA SER A 706 -16.19 1.58 18.64
C SER A 706 -16.78 0.17 18.68
N GLY A 707 -17.25 -0.23 19.87
CA GLY A 707 -17.84 -1.56 20.07
C GLY A 707 -19.07 -1.82 19.21
N VAL A 708 -19.13 -3.02 18.65
CA VAL A 708 -20.10 -3.48 17.67
C VAL A 708 -21.27 -4.19 18.36
N THR A 709 -22.48 -4.00 17.86
CA THR A 709 -23.65 -4.81 18.25
C THR A 709 -24.20 -5.55 17.03
N THR A 710 -24.03 -6.87 17.02
CA THR A 710 -24.45 -7.77 15.93
C THR A 710 -25.66 -8.60 16.36
N THR A 711 -26.70 -8.64 15.53
CA THR A 711 -27.92 -9.43 15.77
C THR A 711 -28.38 -10.15 14.51
N PHE A 712 -28.59 -11.46 14.59
CA PHE A 712 -29.05 -12.28 13.46
C PHE A 712 -30.57 -12.34 13.34
N ASP A 713 -31.06 -12.50 12.11
CA ASP A 713 -32.47 -12.75 11.79
C ASP A 713 -32.73 -13.94 10.83
N GLY A 714 -31.67 -14.59 10.32
CA GLY A 714 -31.72 -15.75 9.42
C GLY A 714 -30.40 -16.53 9.34
N SER A 715 -30.18 -17.25 8.23
CA SER A 715 -28.92 -17.97 7.96
C SER A 715 -27.92 -16.96 7.38
N GLY A 716 -26.83 -16.73 8.12
CA GLY A 716 -25.82 -15.73 7.76
C GLY A 716 -26.40 -14.32 7.53
N SER A 717 -27.57 -13.98 8.07
CA SER A 717 -28.23 -12.69 7.85
C SER A 717 -28.57 -11.97 9.14
N GLY A 718 -28.47 -10.64 9.12
CA GLY A 718 -28.70 -9.81 10.28
C GLY A 718 -28.24 -8.36 10.08
N THR A 719 -27.98 -7.71 11.20
CA THR A 719 -27.45 -6.34 11.24
C THR A 719 -26.33 -6.22 12.25
N ALA A 720 -25.24 -5.55 11.88
CA ALA A 720 -24.21 -5.10 12.82
C ALA A 720 -24.25 -3.57 12.91
N THR A 721 -24.01 -3.01 14.10
CA THR A 721 -24.20 -1.58 14.36
C THR A 721 -23.14 -1.05 15.31
N THR A 722 -22.46 0.01 14.91
CA THR A 722 -21.54 0.79 15.74
C THR A 722 -22.23 2.09 16.19
N ASN A 723 -21.47 3.04 16.72
CA ASN A 723 -21.97 4.40 16.98
C ASN A 723 -21.85 5.34 15.75
N THR A 724 -21.15 4.90 14.70
CA THR A 724 -20.90 5.65 13.46
C THR A 724 -21.63 5.11 12.24
N GLY A 725 -21.95 3.81 12.19
CA GLY A 725 -22.60 3.18 11.05
C GLY A 725 -23.47 1.95 11.39
N THR A 726 -24.12 1.38 10.38
CA THR A 726 -24.97 0.18 10.48
C THR A 726 -24.96 -0.61 9.18
N VAL A 727 -24.39 -1.82 9.19
CA VAL A 727 -24.42 -2.74 8.04
C VAL A 727 -25.57 -3.74 8.17
N THR A 728 -26.28 -3.99 7.07
CA THR A 728 -27.22 -5.10 6.91
C THR A 728 -26.55 -6.17 6.06
N PHE A 729 -26.32 -7.35 6.63
CA PHE A 729 -25.56 -8.40 5.96
C PHE A 729 -26.44 -9.62 5.62
N SER A 730 -26.05 -10.37 4.59
CA SER A 730 -26.59 -11.70 4.29
C SER A 730 -25.54 -12.59 3.64
N ARG A 731 -25.59 -13.90 3.96
CA ARG A 731 -24.54 -14.87 3.62
C ARG A 731 -23.18 -14.46 4.21
N ILE A 732 -23.09 -14.46 5.54
CA ILE A 732 -21.84 -14.27 6.27
C ILE A 732 -21.73 -15.36 7.34
N GLU A 733 -20.56 -15.99 7.42
CA GLU A 733 -20.28 -17.18 8.22
C GLU A 733 -19.34 -16.87 9.39
N VAL A 734 -18.44 -15.89 9.20
CA VAL A 734 -17.40 -15.48 10.16
C VAL A 734 -17.56 -14.00 10.51
N PHE A 735 -17.35 -13.67 11.78
CA PHE A 735 -17.41 -12.31 12.30
C PHE A 735 -16.16 -12.03 13.12
N GLU A 736 -15.42 -10.97 12.78
CA GLU A 736 -14.30 -10.50 13.61
C GLU A 736 -14.74 -9.26 14.40
N GLY A 737 -14.59 -9.32 15.73
CA GLY A 737 -14.96 -8.24 16.62
C GLY A 737 -14.09 -7.00 16.47
N SER A 738 -14.52 -5.90 17.09
CA SER A 738 -13.66 -4.73 17.31
C SER A 738 -12.68 -4.98 18.46
N ALA A 739 -11.69 -4.11 18.63
CA ALA A 739 -10.84 -4.11 19.84
C ALA A 739 -11.54 -3.49 21.09
N GLN A 740 -12.87 -3.42 21.09
CA GLN A 740 -13.71 -2.81 22.12
C GLN A 740 -14.81 -3.78 22.59
N ALA A 741 -15.50 -3.44 23.69
CA ALA A 741 -16.55 -4.30 24.23
C ALA A 741 -17.77 -4.43 23.29
N ASP A 742 -17.88 -5.59 22.66
CA ASP A 742 -18.87 -5.95 21.66
C ASP A 742 -20.10 -6.67 22.27
N THR A 743 -21.14 -6.83 21.45
CA THR A 743 -22.32 -7.65 21.76
C THR A 743 -22.75 -8.42 20.53
N PHE A 744 -22.73 -9.75 20.61
CA PHE A 744 -23.07 -10.65 19.51
C PHE A 744 -24.26 -11.53 19.92
N ASP A 745 -25.34 -11.51 19.15
CA ASP A 745 -26.59 -12.23 19.41
C ASP A 745 -27.01 -13.04 18.17
N ALA A 746 -26.53 -14.29 18.10
CA ALA A 746 -26.88 -15.27 17.09
C ALA A 746 -28.10 -16.13 17.46
N THR A 747 -28.89 -15.76 18.47
CA THR A 747 -29.98 -16.62 19.00
C THR A 747 -31.12 -16.90 18.00
N ASN A 748 -31.19 -16.18 16.88
CA ASN A 748 -32.12 -16.45 15.77
C ASN A 748 -31.45 -17.02 14.52
N ALA A 749 -30.13 -17.25 14.53
CA ALA A 749 -29.42 -17.81 13.39
C ALA A 749 -29.91 -19.24 13.08
N THR A 750 -29.93 -19.61 11.79
CA THR A 750 -30.43 -20.92 11.32
C THR A 750 -29.33 -21.93 10.96
N GLN A 751 -28.09 -21.60 11.27
CA GLN A 751 -26.88 -22.42 11.16
C GLN A 751 -25.90 -22.00 12.28
N GLY A 752 -24.82 -22.77 12.46
CA GLY A 752 -23.76 -22.42 13.41
C GLY A 752 -22.94 -21.22 12.90
N VAL A 753 -22.40 -20.42 13.81
CA VAL A 753 -21.66 -19.19 13.50
C VAL A 753 -20.24 -19.21 14.05
N THR A 754 -19.32 -18.50 13.39
CA THR A 754 -17.96 -18.27 13.91
C THR A 754 -17.80 -16.81 14.35
N TYR A 755 -17.27 -16.59 15.56
CA TYR A 755 -16.87 -15.27 16.04
C TYR A 755 -15.41 -15.31 16.53
N ILE A 756 -14.63 -14.33 16.08
CA ILE A 756 -13.21 -14.13 16.39
C ILE A 756 -13.08 -12.84 17.20
N ASP A 757 -12.39 -12.94 18.35
CA ASP A 757 -12.21 -11.87 19.32
C ASP A 757 -10.94 -11.04 19.04
N SER A 758 -11.11 -9.76 18.75
CA SER A 758 -10.02 -8.78 18.57
C SER A 758 -9.60 -8.07 19.87
N GLY A 759 -10.31 -8.34 20.98
CA GLY A 759 -10.14 -7.77 22.30
C GLY A 759 -11.34 -6.95 22.74
N GLY A 760 -11.77 -7.09 23.99
CA GLY A 760 -13.03 -6.51 24.42
C GLY A 760 -13.56 -7.22 25.65
N ALA A 761 -14.60 -6.66 26.29
CA ALA A 761 -15.25 -7.31 27.42
C ALA A 761 -16.65 -7.76 26.97
N ASP A 762 -16.67 -8.80 26.15
CA ASP A 762 -17.75 -9.02 25.18
C ASP A 762 -18.86 -9.90 25.72
N VAL A 763 -20.03 -9.73 25.13
CA VAL A 763 -21.23 -10.51 25.46
C VAL A 763 -21.68 -11.26 24.20
N LEU A 764 -21.36 -12.54 24.15
CA LEU A 764 -21.55 -13.40 22.99
C LEU A 764 -22.64 -14.45 23.29
N GLN A 765 -23.65 -14.54 22.44
CA GLN A 765 -24.70 -15.55 22.49
C GLN A 765 -24.77 -16.29 21.15
N GLY A 766 -24.63 -17.61 21.23
CA GLY A 766 -24.72 -18.54 20.12
C GLY A 766 -26.13 -18.80 19.59
N SER A 767 -26.19 -19.76 18.68
CA SER A 767 -27.33 -20.15 17.87
C SER A 767 -28.09 -21.33 18.49
N ALA A 768 -28.56 -22.28 17.70
CA ALA A 768 -29.08 -23.56 18.17
C ALA A 768 -28.41 -24.74 17.43
N PHE A 769 -27.19 -24.48 16.95
CA PHE A 769 -26.34 -25.32 16.11
C PHE A 769 -24.88 -25.14 16.56
N ASP A 770 -24.02 -26.10 16.21
CA ASP A 770 -22.60 -26.15 16.56
C ASP A 770 -21.86 -24.85 16.18
N ASP A 771 -21.57 -23.99 17.17
CA ASP A 771 -20.91 -22.68 17.00
C ASP A 771 -19.40 -22.72 17.32
N SER A 772 -18.65 -21.70 16.89
CA SER A 772 -17.21 -21.54 17.15
C SER A 772 -16.85 -20.13 17.65
N PHE A 773 -16.49 -20.01 18.92
CA PHE A 773 -16.01 -18.75 19.53
C PHE A 773 -14.50 -18.83 19.79
N GLN A 774 -13.73 -17.90 19.20
CA GLN A 774 -12.26 -17.88 19.23
C GLN A 774 -11.71 -16.64 19.94
N GLY A 775 -11.44 -16.77 21.25
CA GLY A 775 -10.87 -15.75 22.13
C GLY A 775 -9.41 -15.42 21.86
N GLY A 776 -9.05 -14.14 22.01
CA GLY A 776 -7.69 -13.64 21.80
C GLY A 776 -6.70 -13.95 22.94
N ALA A 777 -5.48 -13.41 22.85
CA ALA A 777 -4.50 -13.43 23.94
C ALA A 777 -4.63 -12.25 24.92
N ASN A 778 -5.73 -11.49 24.78
CA ASN A 778 -6.06 -10.33 25.60
C ASN A 778 -6.48 -10.77 27.02
N ALA A 779 -6.64 -9.82 27.94
CA ALA A 779 -6.76 -10.07 29.39
C ALA A 779 -8.06 -9.50 29.97
N ASP A 780 -9.14 -9.72 29.23
CA ASP A 780 -10.42 -9.07 29.36
C ASP A 780 -11.33 -9.82 30.35
N ASN A 781 -12.66 -9.81 30.14
CA ASN A 781 -13.55 -10.76 30.81
C ASN A 781 -14.74 -11.04 29.87
N GLN A 782 -14.68 -12.15 29.15
CA GLN A 782 -15.63 -12.54 28.12
C GLN A 782 -16.85 -13.24 28.75
N SER A 783 -18.03 -13.06 28.15
CA SER A 783 -19.29 -13.69 28.59
C SER A 783 -19.94 -14.42 27.43
N VAL A 784 -19.67 -15.73 27.30
CA VAL A 784 -20.10 -16.57 26.17
C VAL A 784 -21.15 -17.59 26.60
N ASP A 785 -22.23 -17.68 25.83
CA ASP A 785 -23.33 -18.64 25.98
C ASP A 785 -23.63 -19.28 24.62
N GLY A 786 -23.13 -20.50 24.36
CA GLY A 786 -23.32 -21.23 23.09
C GLY A 786 -24.77 -21.67 22.82
N GLN A 787 -25.64 -21.64 23.83
CA GLN A 787 -27.05 -22.08 23.82
C GLN A 787 -27.28 -23.56 23.51
N GLY A 788 -26.76 -24.09 22.40
CA GLY A 788 -26.80 -25.52 22.08
C GLY A 788 -26.51 -25.82 20.61
N GLY A 789 -26.06 -27.04 20.38
CA GLY A 789 -25.05 -27.33 19.36
C GLY A 789 -23.99 -28.20 20.04
N ASN A 790 -22.91 -28.56 19.35
CA ASN A 790 -21.70 -29.11 19.98
C ASN A 790 -20.62 -28.03 19.88
N ASP A 791 -20.66 -27.07 20.80
CA ASP A 791 -20.03 -25.77 20.57
C ASP A 791 -18.53 -25.81 20.93
N VAL A 792 -17.73 -25.03 20.21
CA VAL A 792 -16.30 -24.82 20.53
C VAL A 792 -16.14 -23.40 21.08
N ILE A 793 -15.86 -23.29 22.38
CA ILE A 793 -15.69 -22.00 23.05
C ILE A 793 -14.27 -21.88 23.59
N ILE A 794 -13.54 -20.88 23.12
CA ILE A 794 -12.23 -20.46 23.60
C ILE A 794 -12.36 -18.99 24.00
N THR A 795 -11.97 -18.58 25.22
CA THR A 795 -12.12 -17.17 25.68
C THR A 795 -10.81 -16.42 25.90
N GLY A 796 -9.67 -17.09 26.11
CA GLY A 796 -8.37 -16.42 26.15
C GLY A 796 -7.79 -16.25 27.55
N ALA A 797 -7.52 -15.01 27.98
CA ALA A 797 -7.17 -14.73 29.36
C ALA A 797 -8.14 -13.71 29.96
N GLY A 798 -8.52 -13.89 31.22
CA GLY A 798 -9.58 -13.05 31.77
C GLY A 798 -10.10 -13.51 33.13
N ASN A 799 -11.39 -13.32 33.36
CA ASN A 799 -12.14 -13.98 34.44
C ASN A 799 -13.51 -14.31 33.87
N ASP A 800 -13.50 -15.31 33.00
CA ASP A 800 -14.50 -15.44 31.96
C ASP A 800 -15.73 -16.18 32.45
N THR A 801 -16.86 -15.99 31.77
CA THR A 801 -18.08 -16.73 32.04
C THR A 801 -18.47 -17.50 30.79
N LEU A 802 -18.26 -18.82 30.84
CA LEU A 802 -18.55 -19.72 29.74
C LEU A 802 -19.78 -20.57 30.08
N ARG A 803 -20.63 -20.76 29.09
CA ARG A 803 -21.72 -21.74 29.05
C ARG A 803 -21.69 -22.34 27.65
N GLY A 804 -21.55 -23.65 27.54
CA GLY A 804 -21.75 -24.36 26.28
C GLY A 804 -23.23 -24.27 25.93
N GLY A 805 -24.00 -25.25 26.37
CA GLY A 805 -25.45 -25.11 26.40
C GLY A 805 -26.14 -26.45 26.37
N ALA A 806 -26.56 -26.86 25.18
CA ALA A 806 -27.28 -28.10 24.93
C ALA A 806 -26.68 -28.92 23.77
N GLY A 807 -25.56 -29.58 24.05
CA GLY A 807 -25.01 -30.72 23.30
C GLY A 807 -23.72 -31.21 23.94
N ASP A 808 -22.77 -31.73 23.15
CA ASP A 808 -21.50 -32.26 23.67
C ASP A 808 -20.37 -31.22 23.44
N ASP A 809 -20.34 -30.16 24.26
CA ASP A 809 -19.54 -28.94 24.04
C ASP A 809 -18.04 -29.09 24.40
N THR A 810 -17.18 -28.24 23.82
CA THR A 810 -15.74 -28.13 24.13
C THR A 810 -15.35 -26.72 24.55
N LEU A 811 -14.95 -26.57 25.81
CA LEU A 811 -14.68 -25.30 26.47
C LEU A 811 -13.19 -25.17 26.84
N THR A 812 -12.62 -23.99 26.62
CA THR A 812 -11.23 -23.61 26.93
C THR A 812 -11.24 -22.19 27.49
N SER A 813 -11.20 -22.02 28.82
CA SER A 813 -11.30 -20.69 29.44
C SER A 813 -9.95 -19.97 29.55
N GLY A 814 -8.86 -20.72 29.44
CA GLY A 814 -7.49 -20.23 29.35
C GLY A 814 -6.91 -19.77 30.69
N ALA A 815 -6.68 -18.46 30.86
CA ALA A 815 -5.85 -17.93 31.94
C ALA A 815 -6.56 -16.88 32.80
N GLY A 816 -7.24 -17.34 33.85
CA GLY A 816 -8.01 -16.45 34.71
C GLY A 816 -8.45 -17.02 36.04
N ASN A 817 -9.57 -16.49 36.52
CA ASN A 817 -10.42 -17.12 37.52
C ASN A 817 -11.81 -17.31 36.90
N ASP A 818 -11.99 -18.40 36.15
CA ASP A 818 -13.11 -18.51 35.21
C ASP A 818 -14.33 -19.21 35.81
N SER A 819 -15.49 -19.06 35.17
CA SER A 819 -16.78 -19.54 35.64
C SER A 819 -17.52 -20.31 34.55
N ILE A 820 -17.44 -21.64 34.62
CA ILE A 820 -18.07 -22.56 33.66
C ILE A 820 -19.45 -22.99 34.19
N ALA A 821 -20.53 -22.56 33.53
CA ALA A 821 -21.90 -22.84 33.93
C ALA A 821 -22.48 -24.06 33.21
N LEU A 822 -23.08 -24.99 33.97
CA LEU A 822 -23.70 -26.22 33.43
C LEU A 822 -25.23 -26.16 33.53
N ASP A 823 -25.90 -26.50 32.43
CA ASP A 823 -27.36 -26.54 32.33
C ASP A 823 -27.96 -27.95 32.39
N GLN A 824 -29.26 -28.01 32.65
CA GLN A 824 -29.94 -29.28 32.93
C GLN A 824 -30.28 -30.02 31.63
N GLY A 825 -29.43 -30.97 31.27
CA GLY A 825 -29.49 -31.67 29.99
C GLY A 825 -28.71 -30.91 28.92
N GLY A 826 -27.49 -30.48 29.27
CA GLY A 826 -26.51 -29.98 28.31
C GLY A 826 -26.03 -31.14 27.45
N GLY A 827 -25.09 -31.92 27.97
CA GLY A 827 -24.71 -33.20 27.39
C GLY A 827 -23.49 -33.83 28.07
N ALA A 828 -22.45 -34.02 27.25
CA ALA A 828 -21.17 -34.62 27.62
C ALA A 828 -20.00 -33.66 27.38
N ASP A 829 -20.11 -32.46 27.93
CA ASP A 829 -19.18 -31.35 27.77
C ASP A 829 -17.75 -31.67 28.24
N VAL A 830 -16.79 -30.97 27.65
CA VAL A 830 -15.35 -31.12 27.85
C VAL A 830 -14.75 -29.76 28.21
N VAL A 831 -13.96 -29.69 29.28
CA VAL A 831 -13.08 -28.54 29.57
C VAL A 831 -11.64 -28.98 29.35
N THR A 832 -10.89 -28.25 28.54
CA THR A 832 -9.55 -28.67 28.09
C THR A 832 -8.42 -28.33 29.06
N ASP A 833 -8.60 -27.30 29.90
CA ASP A 833 -7.53 -26.58 30.61
C ASP A 833 -7.73 -26.30 32.12
N PHE A 834 -8.96 -26.45 32.64
CA PHE A 834 -9.41 -26.20 34.03
C PHE A 834 -8.32 -26.13 35.14
N ASP A 835 -8.02 -24.93 35.64
CA ASP A 835 -7.00 -24.65 36.65
C ASP A 835 -7.45 -24.97 38.09
N MET A 836 -6.84 -26.03 38.62
CA MET A 836 -7.00 -26.52 39.99
C MET A 836 -6.14 -25.79 41.05
N ALA A 837 -5.41 -24.73 40.68
CA ALA A 837 -4.64 -23.88 41.59
C ALA A 837 -5.51 -22.95 42.45
N ASP A 838 -4.93 -22.36 43.49
CA ASP A 838 -5.53 -21.39 44.43
C ASP A 838 -4.50 -20.26 44.54
N THR A 839 -4.41 -19.44 43.49
CA THR A 839 -3.28 -18.50 43.32
C THR A 839 -3.45 -17.23 44.14
N ASP A 840 -4.70 -16.80 44.39
CA ASP A 840 -5.02 -15.64 45.23
C ASP A 840 -5.11 -15.98 46.74
N GLY A 841 -5.25 -17.27 47.08
CA GLY A 841 -5.27 -17.78 48.45
C GLY A 841 -6.63 -17.66 49.15
N ASP A 842 -7.73 -17.49 48.41
CA ASP A 842 -9.07 -17.33 48.98
C ASP A 842 -9.71 -18.67 49.44
N GLY A 843 -9.19 -19.80 48.93
CA GLY A 843 -9.57 -21.17 49.28
C GLY A 843 -10.53 -21.87 48.30
N PHE A 844 -10.76 -21.27 47.13
CA PHE A 844 -11.35 -21.90 45.96
C PHE A 844 -10.26 -22.34 44.96
N THR A 845 -10.65 -22.93 43.84
CA THR A 845 -9.78 -23.03 42.67
C THR A 845 -9.89 -21.75 41.85
N ASN A 846 -8.88 -21.42 41.04
CA ASN A 846 -8.96 -20.30 40.10
C ASN A 846 -10.24 -20.43 39.26
N ASP A 847 -10.45 -21.59 38.63
CA ASP A 847 -11.66 -21.87 37.85
C ASP A 847 -12.76 -22.50 38.69
N GLN A 848 -14.01 -22.17 38.37
CA GLN A 848 -15.21 -22.55 39.10
C GLN A 848 -16.24 -23.22 38.18
N ILE A 849 -16.94 -24.24 38.70
CA ILE A 849 -18.07 -24.88 38.01
C ILE A 849 -19.38 -24.40 38.65
N ASP A 850 -20.20 -23.63 37.94
CA ASP A 850 -21.53 -23.25 38.39
C ASP A 850 -22.58 -24.32 38.02
N VAL A 851 -22.97 -25.09 39.02
CA VAL A 851 -24.06 -26.09 38.93
C VAL A 851 -25.43 -25.53 39.35
N SER A 852 -25.63 -24.20 39.35
CA SER A 852 -26.83 -23.56 39.90
C SER A 852 -28.13 -23.91 39.16
N ALA A 853 -28.05 -24.25 37.86
CA ALA A 853 -29.17 -24.71 37.05
C ALA A 853 -29.48 -26.21 37.22
N LEU A 854 -28.51 -27.03 37.63
CA LEU A 854 -28.66 -28.48 37.77
C LEU A 854 -29.53 -28.87 38.98
N VAL A 855 -30.41 -29.87 38.79
CA VAL A 855 -31.24 -30.44 39.84
C VAL A 855 -30.99 -31.93 40.08
N ASN A 856 -30.86 -32.31 41.35
CA ASN A 856 -30.77 -33.71 41.74
C ASN A 856 -32.09 -34.47 41.48
N GLY A 857 -32.04 -35.81 41.53
CA GLY A 857 -33.20 -36.69 41.31
C GLY A 857 -34.38 -36.54 42.29
N THR A 858 -34.38 -35.53 43.16
CA THR A 858 -35.52 -35.12 44.00
C THR A 858 -36.03 -33.70 43.71
N GLY A 859 -35.48 -32.99 42.73
CA GLY A 859 -35.81 -31.61 42.41
C GLY A 859 -35.20 -30.58 43.38
N GLY A 860 -34.17 -30.96 44.14
CA GLY A 860 -33.32 -30.04 44.89
C GLY A 860 -32.05 -29.70 44.10
N PRO A 861 -31.34 -28.62 44.42
CA PRO A 861 -30.11 -28.25 43.71
C PRO A 861 -28.99 -29.28 43.91
N VAL A 862 -28.10 -29.37 42.93
CA VAL A 862 -26.93 -30.28 42.90
C VAL A 862 -25.84 -29.87 43.89
N THR A 863 -25.03 -30.86 44.28
CA THR A 863 -24.08 -30.74 45.39
C THR A 863 -22.81 -31.54 45.19
N ALA A 864 -21.76 -31.20 45.95
CA ALA A 864 -20.49 -31.93 46.04
C ALA A 864 -20.62 -33.37 46.59
N ARG A 865 -21.85 -33.86 46.80
CA ARG A 865 -22.18 -35.22 47.24
C ARG A 865 -23.15 -35.93 46.29
N ASP A 866 -23.68 -35.22 45.31
CA ASP A 866 -24.49 -35.74 44.20
C ASP A 866 -23.63 -36.00 42.95
N VAL A 867 -22.46 -35.35 42.82
CA VAL A 867 -21.48 -35.62 41.75
C VAL A 867 -20.76 -36.95 41.99
N VAL A 868 -20.62 -37.75 40.94
CA VAL A 868 -19.75 -38.94 40.89
C VAL A 868 -18.51 -38.57 40.07
N VAL A 869 -17.33 -38.61 40.69
CA VAL A 869 -16.05 -38.44 39.98
C VAL A 869 -15.50 -39.81 39.59
N SER A 870 -15.22 -39.99 38.30
CA SER A 870 -14.66 -41.20 37.70
C SER A 870 -13.48 -40.89 36.78
N ASP A 871 -12.84 -41.94 36.27
CA ASP A 871 -11.73 -41.89 35.31
C ASP A 871 -12.29 -42.24 33.93
N ASP A 872 -11.96 -41.45 32.90
CA ASP A 872 -12.39 -41.65 31.51
C ASP A 872 -11.71 -42.86 30.84
N GLY A 873 -10.64 -43.38 31.43
CA GLY A 873 -9.77 -44.42 30.86
C GLY A 873 -8.45 -43.89 30.29
N SER A 874 -8.31 -42.57 30.18
CA SER A 874 -7.09 -41.85 29.79
C SER A 874 -6.41 -41.18 31.00
N GLY A 875 -7.09 -41.11 32.14
CA GLY A 875 -6.60 -40.52 33.40
C GLY A 875 -7.20 -39.16 33.75
N ASN A 876 -8.20 -38.70 33.00
CA ASN A 876 -8.90 -37.43 33.21
C ASN A 876 -10.09 -37.58 34.16
N ALA A 877 -10.53 -36.48 34.78
CA ALA A 877 -11.63 -36.47 35.73
C ALA A 877 -12.98 -36.29 35.02
N LEU A 878 -13.74 -37.39 34.90
CA LEU A 878 -15.12 -37.35 34.43
C LEU A 878 -16.07 -37.15 35.62
N LEU A 879 -16.74 -36.00 35.67
CA LEU A 879 -17.75 -35.64 36.66
C LEU A 879 -19.13 -35.99 36.10
N THR A 880 -19.82 -36.97 36.68
CA THR A 880 -21.23 -37.26 36.36
C THR A 880 -22.15 -36.62 37.39
N PHE A 881 -23.08 -35.79 36.95
CA PHE A 881 -24.09 -35.17 37.80
C PHE A 881 -25.44 -35.92 37.70
N PRO A 882 -26.39 -35.66 38.61
CA PRO A 882 -27.73 -36.21 38.49
C PRO A 882 -28.46 -35.68 37.23
N GLY A 883 -29.17 -36.56 36.55
CA GLY A 883 -29.93 -36.21 35.34
C GLY A 883 -29.39 -36.88 34.08
N GLY A 884 -28.08 -37.08 34.01
CA GLY A 884 -27.38 -37.67 32.86
C GLY A 884 -26.10 -36.92 32.52
N GLU A 885 -26.12 -35.61 32.78
CA GLU A 885 -25.04 -34.63 32.63
C GLU A 885 -23.64 -35.14 32.99
N THR A 886 -22.68 -34.87 32.13
CA THR A 886 -21.27 -35.20 32.36
C THR A 886 -20.34 -34.09 31.92
N LEU A 887 -19.40 -33.71 32.79
CA LEU A 887 -18.30 -32.80 32.46
C LEU A 887 -16.97 -33.55 32.53
N LEU A 888 -16.21 -33.58 31.43
CA LEU A 888 -14.86 -34.12 31.36
C LEU A 888 -13.82 -33.01 31.55
N LEU A 889 -13.06 -33.05 32.64
CA LEU A 889 -11.94 -32.12 32.85
C LEU A 889 -10.64 -32.78 32.37
N GLN A 890 -10.16 -32.38 31.21
CA GLN A 890 -8.91 -32.88 30.64
C GLN A 890 -7.71 -32.38 31.48
N GLY A 891 -6.65 -33.18 31.58
CA GLY A 891 -5.45 -32.86 32.38
C GLY A 891 -5.64 -32.93 33.90
N VAL A 892 -6.86 -32.81 34.42
CA VAL A 892 -7.18 -32.94 35.85
C VAL A 892 -7.37 -34.41 36.22
N ALA A 893 -6.49 -34.99 37.04
CA ALA A 893 -6.66 -36.38 37.45
C ALA A 893 -7.83 -36.55 38.43
N PRO A 894 -8.62 -37.65 38.37
CA PRO A 894 -9.73 -37.92 39.30
C PRO A 894 -9.34 -37.82 40.79
N SER A 895 -8.08 -38.09 41.11
CA SER A 895 -7.53 -38.00 42.47
C SER A 895 -7.46 -36.57 43.04
N GLN A 896 -7.46 -35.54 42.19
CA GLN A 896 -7.45 -34.13 42.59
C GLN A 896 -8.84 -33.62 43.00
N LEU A 897 -9.92 -34.22 42.46
CA LEU A 897 -11.31 -33.81 42.69
C LEU A 897 -12.16 -34.80 43.52
N ASN A 898 -11.72 -36.03 43.78
CA ASN A 898 -12.53 -37.08 44.45
C ASN A 898 -12.99 -36.85 45.91
N THR A 899 -12.93 -35.63 46.45
CA THR A 899 -13.46 -35.30 47.78
C THR A 899 -14.45 -34.14 47.73
N ALA A 900 -15.49 -34.20 48.56
CA ALA A 900 -16.47 -33.12 48.70
C ALA A 900 -15.88 -31.77 49.15
N ALA A 901 -14.62 -31.73 49.59
CA ALA A 901 -13.89 -30.51 49.89
C ALA A 901 -13.15 -29.91 48.68
N LYS A 902 -12.85 -30.73 47.67
CA LYS A 902 -12.21 -30.34 46.41
C LYS A 902 -13.23 -30.06 45.30
N LEU A 903 -14.30 -30.87 45.20
CA LEU A 903 -15.51 -30.48 44.47
C LEU A 903 -16.09 -29.17 44.99
N TYR A 904 -15.98 -28.90 46.30
CA TYR A 904 -16.35 -27.59 46.82
C TYR A 904 -15.45 -26.48 46.29
N SER A 905 -14.12 -26.65 46.30
CA SER A 905 -13.22 -25.56 45.87
C SER A 905 -13.43 -25.21 44.40
N ALA A 906 -13.85 -26.17 43.57
CA ALA A 906 -14.33 -25.97 42.20
C ALA A 906 -15.83 -25.58 42.10
N GLY A 907 -16.34 -24.78 43.04
CA GLY A 907 -17.70 -24.17 42.99
C GLY A 907 -18.80 -24.77 43.89
N ILE A 908 -18.73 -26.04 44.33
CA ILE A 908 -19.95 -26.79 44.70
C ILE A 908 -20.32 -26.78 46.25
N PRO A 909 -21.44 -26.17 46.75
CA PRO A 909 -21.70 -25.67 48.16
C PRO A 909 -21.61 -26.55 49.50
N CYS A 910 -21.28 -26.00 50.73
CA CYS A 910 -21.31 -26.60 52.14
C CYS A 910 -20.95 -25.64 53.38
N LEU A 911 -21.36 -25.93 54.68
CA LEU A 911 -21.60 -24.97 55.84
C LEU A 911 -21.23 -25.38 57.39
N THR A 912 -21.06 -24.50 58.47
CA THR A 912 -20.53 -24.82 59.93
C THR A 912 -20.97 -24.00 61.22
N ALA A 913 -20.57 -24.47 62.46
CA ALA A 913 -20.83 -23.99 63.86
C ALA A 913 -19.67 -23.39 64.74
N GLY A 914 -19.97 -22.75 65.91
CA GLY A 914 -18.99 -22.46 67.00
C GLY A 914 -19.07 -21.12 67.80
N THR A 915 -20.23 -20.71 68.34
CA THR A 915 -20.49 -19.31 68.81
C THR A 915 -20.49 -19.12 70.35
N MET A 916 -19.95 -18.01 70.88
CA MET A 916 -19.96 -17.64 72.31
C MET A 916 -21.16 -16.77 72.70
N VAL A 917 -21.88 -17.09 73.77
CA VAL A 917 -23.10 -16.39 74.24
C VAL A 917 -22.92 -15.80 75.64
N LEU A 918 -23.46 -14.59 75.86
CA LEU A 918 -23.30 -13.83 77.11
C LEU A 918 -24.25 -14.27 78.25
N THR A 919 -23.69 -14.67 79.39
CA THR A 919 -24.42 -15.02 80.63
C THR A 919 -24.05 -14.06 81.79
N PRO A 920 -24.81 -14.02 82.90
CA PRO A 920 -24.52 -13.17 84.05
C PRO A 920 -23.15 -13.41 84.71
N THR A 921 -22.54 -14.57 84.47
CA THR A 921 -21.22 -14.97 85.00
C THR A 921 -20.08 -14.83 83.98
N GLY A 922 -20.39 -14.52 82.71
CA GLY A 922 -19.41 -14.40 81.62
C GLY A 922 -19.91 -14.99 80.30
N GLU A 923 -19.09 -14.93 79.25
CA GLU A 923 -19.39 -15.60 77.97
C GLU A 923 -19.12 -17.11 78.06
N VAL A 924 -20.01 -17.93 77.49
CA VAL A 924 -19.85 -19.39 77.39
C VAL A 924 -20.20 -19.87 75.96
N PRO A 925 -19.65 -20.98 75.47
CA PRO A 925 -20.05 -21.53 74.18
C PRO A 925 -21.56 -21.86 74.12
N VAL A 926 -22.19 -21.64 72.98
CA VAL A 926 -23.64 -21.82 72.80
C VAL A 926 -24.09 -23.27 73.06
N GLU A 927 -23.22 -24.24 72.74
CA GLU A 927 -23.49 -25.67 72.85
C GLU A 927 -23.46 -26.24 74.27
N VAL A 928 -22.99 -25.48 75.27
CA VAL A 928 -22.99 -25.92 76.68
C VAL A 928 -24.23 -25.47 77.47
N LEU A 929 -25.02 -24.53 76.94
CA LEU A 929 -26.24 -24.02 77.57
C LEU A 929 -27.36 -25.05 77.62
N ARG A 930 -28.15 -25.08 78.69
CA ARG A 930 -29.28 -26.00 78.92
C ARG A 930 -30.52 -25.26 79.42
N PRO A 931 -31.74 -25.84 79.28
CA PRO A 931 -32.95 -25.26 79.84
C PRO A 931 -32.83 -25.05 81.36
N GLY A 932 -33.18 -23.85 81.82
CA GLY A 932 -32.97 -23.37 83.19
C GLY A 932 -31.78 -22.42 83.37
N ASP A 933 -30.80 -22.42 82.45
CA ASP A 933 -29.67 -21.49 82.51
C ASP A 933 -30.11 -20.05 82.21
N LEU A 934 -29.45 -19.08 82.86
CA LEU A 934 -29.73 -17.65 82.68
C LEU A 934 -28.83 -17.05 81.59
N VAL A 935 -29.45 -16.48 80.55
CA VAL A 935 -28.77 -15.75 79.47
C VAL A 935 -29.11 -14.26 79.56
N VAL A 936 -28.15 -13.38 79.29
CA VAL A 936 -28.36 -11.92 79.34
C VAL A 936 -29.13 -11.46 78.10
N THR A 937 -30.31 -10.86 78.30
CA THR A 937 -31.11 -10.28 77.22
C THR A 937 -31.08 -8.75 77.24
N ARG A 938 -31.27 -8.12 76.08
CA ARG A 938 -31.21 -6.66 75.89
C ARG A 938 -32.28 -5.92 76.72
N ASP A 939 -33.51 -6.41 76.68
CA ASP A 939 -34.68 -5.65 77.15
C ASP A 939 -35.13 -6.05 78.57
N ASN A 940 -34.87 -7.29 79.00
CA ASN A 940 -35.46 -7.87 80.23
C ASN A 940 -34.41 -8.38 81.24
N GLY A 941 -33.12 -8.10 81.02
CA GLY A 941 -32.03 -8.59 81.87
C GLY A 941 -31.82 -10.11 81.73
N PRO A 942 -31.22 -10.79 82.73
CA PRO A 942 -31.03 -12.24 82.68
C PRO A 942 -32.37 -13.00 82.67
N GLN A 943 -32.60 -13.78 81.62
CA GLN A 943 -33.81 -14.60 81.45
C GLN A 943 -33.47 -16.09 81.41
N PRO A 944 -34.33 -16.98 81.96
CA PRO A 944 -34.11 -18.42 81.92
C PRO A 944 -34.44 -18.99 80.54
N LEU A 945 -33.57 -19.85 80.02
CA LEU A 945 -33.88 -20.67 78.84
C LEU A 945 -34.99 -21.66 79.17
N VAL A 946 -36.05 -21.70 78.37
CA VAL A 946 -37.12 -22.72 78.51
C VAL A 946 -36.91 -23.91 77.58
N TRP A 947 -36.17 -23.70 76.49
CA TRP A 947 -35.84 -24.73 75.52
C TRP A 947 -34.56 -24.40 74.76
N THR A 948 -33.82 -25.44 74.41
CA THR A 948 -32.62 -25.40 73.58
C THR A 948 -32.78 -26.46 72.49
N GLY A 949 -32.77 -26.05 71.23
CA GLY A 949 -32.78 -26.93 70.08
C GLY A 949 -31.42 -26.97 69.40
N GLU A 950 -31.12 -28.08 68.76
CA GLU A 950 -29.89 -28.26 68.01
C GLU A 950 -30.22 -28.96 66.71
N ARG A 951 -29.95 -28.30 65.58
CA ARG A 951 -29.99 -28.92 64.27
C ARG A 951 -28.55 -29.03 63.76
N ARG A 952 -27.95 -30.20 63.95
CA ARG A 952 -26.76 -30.56 63.19
C ARG A 952 -27.17 -30.76 61.75
N ILE A 953 -26.50 -30.09 60.83
CA ILE A 953 -26.72 -30.26 59.41
C ILE A 953 -25.40 -30.77 58.84
N ASP A 954 -25.33 -32.05 58.52
CA ASP A 954 -24.17 -32.59 57.82
C ASP A 954 -24.00 -31.91 56.44
N PRO A 955 -22.81 -31.95 55.82
CA PRO A 955 -22.59 -31.35 54.51
C PRO A 955 -23.51 -31.83 53.37
N ALA A 956 -24.30 -32.91 53.51
CA ALA A 956 -25.25 -33.34 52.47
C ALA A 956 -26.54 -32.55 52.54
N THR A 957 -27.10 -32.41 53.74
CA THR A 957 -28.40 -31.78 54.02
C THR A 957 -28.39 -30.25 53.80
N LEU A 958 -27.40 -29.73 53.07
CA LEU A 958 -26.78 -28.45 53.32
C LEU A 958 -26.25 -27.80 52.06
N ALA A 959 -25.51 -28.61 51.31
CA ALA A 959 -25.40 -28.44 49.88
C ALA A 959 -26.80 -28.63 49.23
N ALA A 960 -27.56 -29.67 49.61
CA ALA A 960 -28.87 -29.97 49.00
C ALA A 960 -29.97 -28.95 49.30
N HIS A 961 -29.69 -28.03 50.22
CA HIS A 961 -30.54 -26.88 50.55
C HIS A 961 -29.64 -25.65 50.78
N PRO A 962 -29.06 -25.04 49.73
CA PRO A 962 -28.10 -23.94 49.85
C PRO A 962 -28.75 -22.66 50.40
N ALA A 963 -30.08 -22.56 50.35
CA ALA A 963 -30.88 -21.60 51.11
C ALA A 963 -30.73 -21.73 52.65
N LEU A 964 -29.99 -22.73 53.15
CA LEU A 964 -29.55 -22.88 54.55
C LEU A 964 -28.15 -22.31 54.82
N ALA A 965 -27.49 -21.67 53.83
CA ALA A 965 -26.18 -20.99 53.90
C ALA A 965 -25.99 -20.09 55.13
N PRO A 966 -24.96 -20.30 55.97
CA PRO A 966 -24.73 -19.41 57.06
C PRO A 966 -24.14 -18.14 56.46
N VAL A 967 -24.61 -17.01 56.92
CA VAL A 967 -24.03 -15.75 56.52
C VAL A 967 -22.88 -15.45 57.48
N ARG A 968 -21.70 -15.21 56.90
CA ARG A 968 -20.52 -14.75 57.63
C ARG A 968 -20.66 -13.27 57.89
N ILE A 969 -20.78 -12.92 59.17
CA ILE A 969 -20.76 -11.54 59.65
C ILE A 969 -19.34 -11.21 60.11
N GLY A 970 -18.73 -10.23 59.44
CA GLY A 970 -17.39 -9.75 59.72
C GLY A 970 -17.23 -9.10 61.09
N ARG A 971 -15.99 -9.09 61.60
CA ARG A 971 -15.62 -8.42 62.83
C ARG A 971 -15.83 -6.90 62.71
N GLY A 972 -16.43 -6.28 63.71
CA GLY A 972 -16.77 -4.86 63.74
C GLY A 972 -18.19 -4.54 63.25
N PHE A 973 -18.75 -5.34 62.33
CA PHE A 973 -20.12 -5.14 61.84
C PHE A 973 -21.15 -5.36 62.97
N ALA A 974 -22.09 -4.43 63.12
CA ALA A 974 -23.19 -4.50 64.09
C ALA A 974 -22.78 -4.80 65.55
N GLY A 975 -21.54 -4.49 65.97
CA GLY A 975 -21.03 -4.80 67.31
C GLY A 975 -20.47 -6.22 67.47
N CYS A 976 -20.29 -6.98 66.39
CA CYS A 976 -19.66 -8.29 66.41
C CYS A 976 -18.16 -8.18 66.75
N GLU A 977 -17.74 -8.64 67.94
CA GLU A 977 -16.38 -8.49 68.44
C GLU A 977 -15.38 -9.47 67.82
N ARG A 978 -15.86 -10.64 67.37
CA ARG A 978 -15.03 -11.79 66.97
C ARG A 978 -15.35 -12.39 65.59
N GLY A 979 -16.33 -11.82 64.87
CA GLY A 979 -16.94 -12.45 63.69
C GLY A 979 -17.95 -13.54 64.08
N ALA A 980 -18.91 -13.84 63.21
CA ALA A 980 -19.93 -14.85 63.47
C ALA A 980 -20.39 -15.55 62.18
N LEU A 981 -20.73 -16.84 62.30
CA LEU A 981 -21.53 -17.58 61.33
C LEU A 981 -22.95 -17.70 61.91
N VAL A 982 -23.96 -17.26 61.16
CA VAL A 982 -25.37 -17.30 61.58
C VAL A 982 -26.22 -17.91 60.48
N SER A 983 -27.35 -18.55 60.82
CA SER A 983 -28.24 -19.11 59.80
C SER A 983 -28.78 -18.02 58.86
N PRO A 984 -29.14 -18.35 57.60
CA PRO A 984 -29.51 -17.33 56.61
C PRO A 984 -30.74 -16.53 57.01
N GLN A 985 -31.66 -17.18 57.71
CA GLN A 985 -32.89 -16.60 58.23
C GLN A 985 -32.71 -15.86 59.56
N HIS A 986 -31.56 -15.99 60.22
CA HIS A 986 -31.25 -15.38 61.52
C HIS A 986 -31.33 -13.86 61.43
N ALA A 987 -32.15 -13.22 62.26
CA ALA A 987 -32.28 -11.78 62.24
C ALA A 987 -31.29 -11.07 63.20
N VAL A 988 -30.54 -10.13 62.64
CA VAL A 988 -29.59 -9.26 63.33
C VAL A 988 -30.29 -7.96 63.73
N LEU A 989 -30.02 -7.47 64.94
CA LEU A 989 -30.58 -6.20 65.42
C LEU A 989 -29.77 -5.01 64.88
N LEU A 990 -30.40 -4.21 64.04
CA LEU A 990 -29.83 -2.99 63.46
C LEU A 990 -30.67 -1.76 63.84
N ARG A 991 -30.12 -0.57 63.61
CA ARG A 991 -30.88 0.68 63.65
C ARG A 991 -30.93 1.29 62.27
N ARG A 992 -32.13 1.70 61.85
CA ARG A 992 -32.28 2.54 60.67
C ARG A 992 -31.46 3.82 60.88
N SER A 993 -30.66 4.18 59.89
CA SER A 993 -30.04 5.50 59.83
C SER A 993 -31.12 6.58 59.92
N ALA A 994 -30.80 7.67 60.61
CA ALA A 994 -31.71 8.80 60.67
C ALA A 994 -31.67 9.52 59.32
N GLY A 995 -32.73 9.38 58.52
CA GLY A 995 -33.01 10.34 57.46
C GLY A 995 -33.09 11.77 58.02
N ALA A 996 -33.05 12.77 57.14
CA ALA A 996 -32.78 14.20 57.44
C ALA A 996 -33.74 14.94 58.43
N THR A 997 -34.59 14.23 59.18
CA THR A 997 -35.52 14.76 60.19
C THR A 997 -35.12 14.49 61.65
N GLY A 998 -33.94 13.89 61.89
CA GLY A 998 -33.24 14.01 63.18
C GLY A 998 -33.91 13.36 64.40
N ARG A 999 -34.78 12.36 64.21
CA ARG A 999 -35.25 11.47 65.29
C ARG A 999 -34.63 10.09 65.11
N GLY A 1000 -34.02 9.57 66.18
CA GLY A 1000 -33.26 8.32 66.14
C GLY A 1000 -34.12 7.15 65.63
N GLY A 1001 -33.63 6.45 64.61
CA GLY A 1001 -34.37 5.40 63.94
C GLY A 1001 -34.70 4.21 64.86
N ASP A 1002 -35.86 3.61 64.60
CA ASP A 1002 -36.33 2.43 65.33
C ASP A 1002 -35.34 1.26 65.23
N GLU A 1003 -35.28 0.47 66.29
CA GLU A 1003 -34.56 -0.80 66.30
C GLU A 1003 -35.33 -1.84 65.49
N VAL A 1004 -34.67 -2.41 64.47
CA VAL A 1004 -35.26 -3.31 63.49
C VAL A 1004 -34.45 -4.59 63.39
N LEU A 1005 -35.11 -5.68 63.00
CA LEU A 1005 -34.51 -6.97 62.73
C LEU A 1005 -34.38 -7.17 61.21
N VAL A 1006 -33.18 -7.49 60.75
CA VAL A 1006 -32.90 -7.76 59.33
C VAL A 1006 -32.27 -9.15 59.20
N ARG A 1007 -32.78 -9.96 58.26
CA ARG A 1007 -32.29 -11.32 58.01
C ARG A 1007 -30.89 -11.30 57.44
N ALA A 1008 -30.06 -12.26 57.84
CA ALA A 1008 -28.67 -12.30 57.41
C ALA A 1008 -28.51 -12.43 55.88
N THR A 1009 -29.36 -13.21 55.18
CA THR A 1009 -29.33 -13.28 53.70
C THR A 1009 -29.66 -11.97 53.00
N HIS A 1010 -30.52 -11.15 53.59
CA HIS A 1010 -30.81 -9.83 53.03
C HIS A 1010 -29.59 -8.91 53.15
N LEU A 1011 -28.81 -9.03 54.24
CA LEU A 1011 -27.58 -8.26 54.43
C LEU A 1011 -26.45 -8.71 53.52
N ALA A 1012 -26.36 -10.01 53.21
CA ALA A 1012 -25.33 -10.57 52.32
C ALA A 1012 -25.48 -10.16 50.84
N ARG A 1013 -26.64 -9.59 50.46
CA ARG A 1013 -26.93 -9.10 49.09
C ARG A 1013 -26.69 -7.59 48.90
N LEU A 1014 -26.19 -6.90 49.93
CA LEU A 1014 -25.95 -5.45 49.88
C LEU A 1014 -24.47 -5.15 49.67
N ARG A 1015 -24.17 -4.09 48.91
CA ARG A 1015 -22.78 -3.67 48.62
C ARG A 1015 -22.04 -3.33 49.93
N GLY A 1016 -20.84 -3.86 50.14
CA GLY A 1016 -19.97 -3.48 51.27
C GLY A 1016 -19.09 -4.55 51.94
N GLY A 1017 -19.03 -5.79 51.45
CA GLY A 1017 -18.00 -6.81 51.79
C GLY A 1017 -17.94 -7.37 53.23
N GLN A 1018 -18.51 -6.69 54.22
CA GLN A 1018 -18.44 -7.10 55.64
C GLN A 1018 -19.43 -8.21 56.03
N VAL A 1019 -20.44 -8.48 55.19
CA VAL A 1019 -21.42 -9.54 55.38
C VAL A 1019 -21.54 -10.29 54.05
N ARG A 1020 -21.25 -11.59 54.04
CA ARG A 1020 -21.32 -12.43 52.83
C ARG A 1020 -21.84 -13.82 53.15
N LEU A 1021 -22.30 -14.54 52.14
CA LEU A 1021 -22.55 -15.98 52.29
C LEU A 1021 -21.24 -16.67 52.70
N ALA A 1022 -21.33 -17.66 53.59
CA ALA A 1022 -20.18 -18.42 54.05
C ALA A 1022 -20.11 -19.74 53.29
N HIS A 1023 -18.89 -20.07 52.90
CA HIS A 1023 -18.56 -21.04 51.89
C HIS A 1023 -17.53 -22.05 52.47
N ASN A 1024 -17.52 -23.28 51.95
CA ASN A 1024 -16.59 -24.39 52.26
C ASN A 1024 -16.54 -24.92 53.70
N VAL A 1025 -17.68 -24.95 54.40
CA VAL A 1025 -17.68 -25.22 55.84
C VAL A 1025 -18.16 -26.65 56.18
N ARG A 1026 -17.37 -27.42 56.97
CA ARG A 1026 -17.39 -28.91 56.96
C ARG A 1026 -18.16 -29.67 58.07
N ASP A 1027 -18.78 -29.00 59.07
CA ASP A 1027 -19.58 -29.63 60.16
C ASP A 1027 -20.55 -28.62 60.81
N LEU A 1028 -21.80 -28.52 60.32
CA LEU A 1028 -22.76 -27.53 60.82
C LEU A 1028 -23.58 -28.02 62.00
N ARG A 1029 -23.78 -27.10 62.93
CA ARG A 1029 -24.61 -27.21 64.11
C ARG A 1029 -25.23 -25.85 64.38
N TYR A 1030 -26.45 -25.66 63.90
CA TYR A 1030 -27.28 -24.53 64.33
C TYR A 1030 -27.84 -24.84 65.72
N VAL A 1031 -27.56 -23.95 66.68
CA VAL A 1031 -28.09 -24.05 68.05
C VAL A 1031 -29.12 -22.95 68.25
N HIS A 1032 -30.34 -23.34 68.61
CA HIS A 1032 -31.49 -22.46 68.77
C HIS A 1032 -31.83 -22.31 70.26
N LEU A 1033 -31.94 -21.06 70.74
CA LEU A 1033 -32.23 -20.73 72.13
C LEU A 1033 -33.62 -20.09 72.25
N MET A 1034 -34.48 -20.59 73.14
CA MET A 1034 -35.85 -20.12 73.33
C MET A 1034 -36.16 -19.82 74.80
N PHE A 1035 -36.94 -18.77 75.04
CA PHE A 1035 -37.31 -18.22 76.34
C PHE A 1035 -38.84 -18.25 76.52
N GLU A 1036 -39.40 -17.73 77.63
CA GLU A 1036 -40.86 -17.63 77.81
C GLU A 1036 -41.55 -16.67 76.82
N SER A 1037 -40.79 -15.76 76.24
CA SER A 1037 -41.19 -14.84 75.17
C SER A 1037 -39.96 -14.50 74.33
N HIS A 1038 -40.13 -14.06 73.08
CA HIS A 1038 -39.01 -13.66 72.21
C HIS A 1038 -38.07 -12.66 72.92
N GLN A 1039 -36.74 -12.83 72.81
CA GLN A 1039 -35.72 -11.94 73.37
C GLN A 1039 -34.68 -11.55 72.31
N ILE A 1040 -33.92 -10.47 72.56
CA ILE A 1040 -32.64 -10.20 71.89
C ILE A 1040 -31.51 -10.65 72.82
N ILE A 1041 -30.58 -11.44 72.29
CA ILE A 1041 -29.39 -11.97 72.98
C ILE A 1041 -28.10 -11.47 72.32
N TYR A 1042 -26.96 -11.74 72.95
CA TYR A 1042 -25.64 -11.36 72.46
C TYR A 1042 -24.78 -12.60 72.20
N GLY A 1043 -24.36 -12.79 70.94
CA GLY A 1043 -23.48 -13.88 70.50
C GLY A 1043 -22.24 -13.34 69.78
N ASN A 1044 -21.03 -13.65 70.24
CA ASN A 1044 -19.77 -13.03 69.78
C ASN A 1044 -19.82 -11.48 69.78
N GLY A 1045 -20.58 -10.88 70.70
CA GLY A 1045 -20.87 -9.43 70.77
C GLY A 1045 -22.05 -8.96 69.90
N LEU A 1046 -22.42 -9.70 68.86
CA LEU A 1046 -23.52 -9.38 67.94
C LEU A 1046 -24.89 -9.44 68.66
N PRO A 1047 -25.70 -8.37 68.64
CA PRO A 1047 -27.07 -8.40 69.12
C PRO A 1047 -27.97 -9.04 68.05
N SER A 1048 -28.58 -10.17 68.38
CA SER A 1048 -29.44 -10.91 67.44
C SER A 1048 -30.66 -11.53 68.13
N GLU A 1049 -31.62 -11.96 67.32
CA GLU A 1049 -32.83 -12.59 67.83
C GLU A 1049 -32.59 -13.93 68.54
N SER A 1050 -33.42 -14.25 69.54
CA SER A 1050 -33.59 -15.62 70.03
C SER A 1050 -34.54 -16.38 69.10
N PHE A 1051 -34.62 -17.71 69.21
CA PHE A 1051 -35.54 -18.49 68.38
C PHE A 1051 -37.00 -18.05 68.55
N TYR A 1052 -37.64 -17.68 67.45
CA TYR A 1052 -39.05 -17.34 67.37
C TYR A 1052 -39.81 -18.44 66.61
N PRO A 1053 -40.79 -19.13 67.23
CA PRO A 1053 -41.46 -20.30 66.67
C PRO A 1053 -42.55 -19.94 65.65
N GLY A 1054 -42.24 -19.07 64.69
CA GLY A 1054 -43.09 -18.74 63.54
C GLY A 1054 -43.23 -19.91 62.55
N PRO A 1055 -44.13 -19.83 61.54
CA PRO A 1055 -44.36 -20.92 60.58
C PRO A 1055 -43.07 -21.42 59.92
N TRP A 1056 -42.24 -20.50 59.41
CA TRP A 1056 -40.94 -20.82 58.83
C TRP A 1056 -39.90 -21.24 59.87
N GLY A 1057 -39.89 -20.65 61.06
CA GLY A 1057 -38.96 -21.02 62.15
C GLY A 1057 -39.18 -22.45 62.65
N LEU A 1058 -40.44 -22.90 62.71
CA LEU A 1058 -40.79 -24.28 63.05
C LEU A 1058 -40.48 -25.25 61.90
N ALA A 1059 -40.78 -24.88 60.65
CA ALA A 1059 -40.47 -25.69 59.48
C ALA A 1059 -38.97 -26.00 59.32
N LEU A 1060 -38.10 -25.14 59.85
CA LEU A 1060 -36.64 -25.30 59.85
C LEU A 1060 -36.09 -26.13 61.03
N LEU A 1061 -36.91 -26.59 61.97
CA LEU A 1061 -36.53 -27.57 62.98
C LEU A 1061 -36.73 -29.01 62.47
N ASP A 1062 -35.97 -29.97 62.98
CA ASP A 1062 -36.23 -31.40 62.72
C ASP A 1062 -37.56 -31.86 63.39
N PRO A 1063 -38.17 -32.96 62.94
CA PRO A 1063 -39.46 -33.41 63.47
C PRO A 1063 -39.49 -33.72 64.98
N ALA A 1064 -38.37 -34.12 65.59
CA ALA A 1064 -38.29 -34.37 67.03
C ALA A 1064 -38.21 -33.05 67.82
N ALA A 1065 -37.44 -32.08 67.32
CA ALA A 1065 -37.41 -30.72 67.83
C ALA A 1065 -38.79 -30.03 67.69
N GLN A 1066 -39.45 -30.13 66.54
CA GLN A 1066 -40.84 -29.65 66.33
C GLN A 1066 -41.81 -30.25 67.36
N LEU A 1067 -41.77 -31.56 67.58
CA LEU A 1067 -42.62 -32.24 68.55
C LEU A 1067 -42.31 -31.82 70.00
N SER A 1068 -41.06 -31.46 70.31
CA SER A 1068 -40.68 -30.94 71.63
C SER A 1068 -41.24 -29.52 71.88
N VAL A 1069 -41.19 -28.63 70.88
CA VAL A 1069 -41.77 -27.28 70.96
C VAL A 1069 -43.31 -27.34 71.00
N ALA A 1070 -43.93 -28.23 70.24
CA ALA A 1070 -45.38 -28.44 70.26
C ALA A 1070 -45.90 -28.96 71.62
N ARG A 1071 -45.07 -29.66 72.42
CA ARG A 1071 -45.41 -30.06 73.80
C ARG A 1071 -45.29 -28.91 74.80
N LEU A 1072 -44.38 -27.96 74.56
CA LEU A 1072 -44.21 -26.75 75.38
C LEU A 1072 -45.32 -25.73 75.10
N LEU A 1073 -45.75 -25.59 73.84
CA LEU A 1073 -46.78 -24.66 73.39
C LEU A 1073 -47.87 -25.39 72.57
N PRO A 1074 -48.82 -26.11 73.21
CA PRO A 1074 -49.78 -26.94 72.51
C PRO A 1074 -50.79 -26.19 71.61
N ASP A 1075 -51.08 -24.91 71.89
CA ASP A 1075 -51.95 -24.08 71.05
C ASP A 1075 -51.26 -23.50 69.81
N LEU A 1076 -49.94 -23.66 69.68
CA LEU A 1076 -49.10 -23.04 68.64
C LEU A 1076 -49.54 -23.40 67.21
N ALA A 1077 -49.85 -24.68 66.97
CA ALA A 1077 -50.30 -25.18 65.67
C ALA A 1077 -51.73 -24.71 65.29
N ARG A 1078 -52.52 -24.27 66.27
CA ARG A 1078 -53.93 -23.88 66.07
C ARG A 1078 -54.15 -22.38 66.02
N LEU A 1079 -53.36 -21.61 66.78
CA LEU A 1079 -53.50 -20.15 66.91
C LEU A 1079 -52.38 -19.36 66.21
N GLY A 1080 -51.29 -20.02 65.83
CA GLY A 1080 -50.09 -19.38 65.28
C GLY A 1080 -49.23 -18.67 66.33
N ALA A 1081 -47.96 -18.48 65.99
CA ALA A 1081 -46.93 -17.98 66.91
C ALA A 1081 -47.27 -16.65 67.59
N ALA A 1082 -47.78 -15.68 66.82
CA ALA A 1082 -48.08 -14.34 67.33
C ALA A 1082 -49.16 -14.32 68.45
N VAL A 1083 -50.01 -15.35 68.50
CA VAL A 1083 -51.08 -15.49 69.50
C VAL A 1083 -50.68 -16.47 70.62
N ALA A 1084 -49.96 -17.56 70.30
CA ALA A 1084 -49.57 -18.59 71.25
C ALA A 1084 -48.27 -18.29 72.03
N TYR A 1085 -47.36 -17.48 71.46
CA TYR A 1085 -46.06 -17.11 72.03
C TYR A 1085 -45.88 -15.58 72.16
N GLY A 1086 -46.74 -14.80 71.51
CA GLY A 1086 -46.65 -13.34 71.41
C GLY A 1086 -45.93 -12.88 70.13
N PRO A 1087 -46.01 -11.58 69.78
CA PRO A 1087 -45.35 -11.05 68.59
C PRO A 1087 -43.81 -10.93 68.76
N PRO A 1088 -43.04 -10.78 67.67
CA PRO A 1088 -41.61 -10.49 67.75
C PRO A 1088 -41.30 -9.19 68.51
N VAL A 1089 -40.17 -9.15 69.23
CA VAL A 1089 -39.78 -8.00 70.08
C VAL A 1089 -39.42 -6.72 69.33
N ARG A 1090 -39.15 -6.81 68.02
CA ARG A 1090 -38.91 -5.71 67.10
C ARG A 1090 -39.49 -6.07 65.72
N GLN A 1091 -39.71 -5.07 64.87
CA GLN A 1091 -40.18 -5.30 63.50
C GLN A 1091 -39.08 -5.96 62.66
N VAL A 1092 -39.43 -7.00 61.92
CA VAL A 1092 -38.57 -7.62 60.89
C VAL A 1092 -38.84 -6.94 59.55
N LEU A 1093 -37.79 -6.59 58.80
CA LEU A 1093 -37.91 -5.90 57.50
C LEU A 1093 -37.86 -6.86 56.30
N ALA A 1094 -38.62 -6.51 55.26
CA ALA A 1094 -38.52 -7.14 53.94
C ALA A 1094 -37.32 -6.58 53.14
N PHE A 1095 -36.85 -7.30 52.12
CA PHE A 1095 -35.68 -6.88 51.32
C PHE A 1095 -35.91 -5.52 50.63
N SER A 1096 -37.09 -5.29 50.06
CA SER A 1096 -37.51 -4.02 49.46
C SER A 1096 -37.64 -2.82 50.43
N GLN A 1097 -37.33 -3.01 51.71
CA GLN A 1097 -37.32 -1.97 52.74
C GLN A 1097 -35.89 -1.64 53.23
N LEU A 1098 -34.87 -2.09 52.48
CA LEU A 1098 -33.45 -1.92 52.78
C LEU A 1098 -32.78 -0.97 51.76
N PRO A 1099 -31.73 -0.24 52.18
CA PRO A 1099 -30.90 0.56 51.27
C PRO A 1099 -29.99 -0.33 50.39
N PRO A 1100 -29.41 0.21 49.30
CA PRO A 1100 -28.53 -0.54 48.40
C PRO A 1100 -27.16 -0.90 49.00
N SER A 1101 -26.70 -0.18 50.04
CA SER A 1101 -25.40 -0.41 50.68
C SER A 1101 -25.50 -0.76 52.17
N LEU A 1102 -24.53 -1.54 52.67
CA LEU A 1102 -24.39 -1.83 54.10
C LEU A 1102 -24.04 -0.58 54.93
N ALA A 1103 -23.38 0.43 54.32
CA ALA A 1103 -22.94 1.64 55.00
C ALA A 1103 -24.11 2.51 55.51
N GLU A 1104 -25.28 2.41 54.88
CA GLU A 1104 -26.49 3.15 55.23
C GLU A 1104 -27.26 2.55 56.42
N LEU A 1105 -26.85 1.38 56.95
CA LEU A 1105 -27.47 0.71 58.09
C LEU A 1105 -26.62 0.87 59.37
N SER A 1106 -27.01 1.80 60.25
CA SER A 1106 -26.23 2.10 61.45
C SER A 1106 -26.24 0.94 62.48
N ALA A 1107 -25.06 0.53 62.92
CA ALA A 1107 -24.88 -0.46 63.99
C ALA A 1107 -25.49 0.03 65.31
N GLY A 1108 -26.36 -0.78 65.92
CA GLY A 1108 -26.91 -0.48 67.24
C GLY A 1108 -25.81 -0.49 68.31
N VAL A 1109 -25.67 0.63 69.04
CA VAL A 1109 -24.61 0.86 70.04
C VAL A 1109 -24.33 -0.37 70.92
N GLY A 1110 -23.12 -0.92 70.80
CA GLY A 1110 -22.58 -1.94 71.70
C GLY A 1110 -22.03 -1.32 72.98
N PHE A 1111 -22.11 -2.05 74.10
CA PHE A 1111 -21.42 -1.68 75.33
C PHE A 1111 -19.92 -1.91 75.15
N GLY A 1112 -19.14 -0.82 75.00
CA GLY A 1112 -17.69 -0.93 74.88
C GLY A 1112 -17.02 -1.56 76.13
N PRO A 1113 -15.84 -2.18 75.97
CA PRO A 1113 -15.15 -2.92 77.04
C PRO A 1113 -14.57 -1.97 78.10
N GLY A 1114 -15.41 -1.52 79.04
CA GLY A 1114 -15.06 -0.38 79.88
C GLY A 1114 -15.78 -0.20 81.22
N ASN A 1115 -16.43 -1.22 81.80
CA ASN A 1115 -16.78 -1.15 83.23
C ASN A 1115 -17.07 -2.51 83.91
N ARG A 1116 -16.04 -3.14 84.49
CA ARG A 1116 -16.21 -4.18 85.52
C ARG A 1116 -16.10 -3.57 86.92
N THR A 1117 -17.20 -3.06 87.48
CA THR A 1117 -17.30 -2.85 88.94
C THR A 1117 -18.75 -2.85 89.44
N LEU A 1118 -19.05 -3.63 90.48
CA LEU A 1118 -20.30 -3.52 91.24
C LEU A 1118 -20.33 -2.18 92.00
N GLY A 1119 -21.43 -1.41 91.87
CA GLY A 1119 -21.41 0.00 92.31
C GLY A 1119 -22.76 0.69 92.60
N SER A 1120 -23.61 0.09 93.44
CA SER A 1120 -24.64 0.78 94.26
C SER A 1120 -26.00 1.27 93.68
N ARG A 1121 -27.06 0.89 94.42
CA ARG A 1121 -28.31 1.63 94.73
C ARG A 1121 -29.38 1.92 93.67
N ILE A 1122 -30.37 1.02 93.67
CA ILE A 1122 -31.80 1.21 93.38
C ILE A 1122 -32.37 2.55 93.90
N LYS A 1123 -33.16 3.28 93.08
CA LYS A 1123 -34.50 3.82 93.50
C LYS A 1123 -35.41 4.31 92.35
N PHE A 1124 -36.47 3.54 92.11
CA PHE A 1124 -37.86 3.92 91.78
C PHE A 1124 -38.21 5.24 91.07
N GLY A 1125 -38.89 5.10 89.92
CA GLY A 1125 -39.79 6.10 89.34
C GLY A 1125 -41.07 5.45 88.77
N LEU A 1126 -42.15 5.40 89.56
CA LEU A 1126 -43.48 4.94 89.12
C LEU A 1126 -44.24 6.07 88.39
N ARG A 1127 -44.94 5.79 87.28
CA ARG A 1127 -46.42 5.93 87.11
C ARG A 1127 -46.89 5.75 85.63
N PRO A 1128 -48.21 5.53 85.35
CA PRO A 1128 -48.64 4.67 84.24
C PRO A 1128 -49.65 5.25 83.23
N LYS A 1129 -49.86 4.49 82.14
CA LYS A 1129 -51.09 4.27 81.31
C LYS A 1129 -52.13 5.39 81.12
N GLY A 1130 -52.41 5.69 79.84
CA GLY A 1130 -53.75 5.97 79.28
C GLY A 1130 -53.80 5.38 77.85
N ARG A 1131 -54.69 4.43 77.51
CA ARG A 1131 -56.06 4.62 76.94
C ARG A 1131 -56.07 5.57 75.71
N GLN A 1132 -56.71 5.33 74.57
CA GLN A 1132 -57.58 4.28 73.98
C GLN A 1132 -58.44 5.04 72.94
N SER A 1133 -58.35 4.71 71.64
CA SER A 1133 -59.48 4.66 70.67
C SER A 1133 -58.88 4.41 69.28
N ALA A 1134 -59.06 3.26 68.62
CA ALA A 1134 -60.31 2.69 68.12
C ALA A 1134 -61.01 3.57 67.06
N ARG A 1135 -60.77 3.26 65.77
CA ARG A 1135 -61.74 3.36 64.68
C ARG A 1135 -61.32 2.50 63.46
N THR A 1136 -62.02 1.39 63.33
CA THR A 1136 -62.65 0.85 62.09
C THR A 1136 -62.94 1.92 61.00
N SER A 1137 -63.02 1.63 59.69
CA SER A 1137 -63.08 0.34 58.95
C SER A 1137 -63.21 0.60 57.43
N ALA A 1138 -63.01 -0.45 56.63
CA ALA A 1138 -63.39 -0.60 55.21
C ALA A 1138 -62.55 0.23 54.19
N LEU A 1139 -62.25 -0.29 52.99
CA LEU A 1139 -62.68 -1.56 52.36
C LEU A 1139 -61.54 -2.58 52.26
#